data_AF-A0A8J6L617-F1
#
_entry.id   AF-A0A8J6L617-F1
#
_cell.length_a   1.000
_cell.length_b   1.000
_cell.length_c   1.000
_cell.angle_alpha   90.00
_cell.angle_beta   90.00
_cell.angle_gamma   90.00
#
_symmetry.space_group_name_H-M   'P 1'
#
loop_
_entity.id
_entity.type
_entity.pdbx_description
1 polymer ?
#
loop_
_entity_poly.entity_id
_entity_poly.type
_entity_poly.pdbx_seq_one_letter_code
_entity_poly.pdbx_strand_id
1 'polypeptide(L)'
;MNLPSTIPRPTAARGFCENEHLGRKLEEYVKTLPVPVMVLRTEKRSGLIRARLLGAKHVKGQVITFLDAHCECTEGWLEPLLSRIVQDRKTVVCPIIDVISDETFEYITASDMTWGGFNWKLNFRWFGLNSPSFEELLNVRGGVLEAVVDRRDMKIPNKSYSSLFNEYRVPQREMERRNNDRTAPLRTPTMAGGLFSIDKEYFYELGSYDEGMDIWGGENLEMSFRVWQCGGKLEIIPCSHVGHVFRDKSPYTFPGGVSKIVLHNAARVAEVWMDEWRDFYYAMNPATCSHVGHVFRKSTPYSFPGGTSRIVNHNNARLAEVWLDQWKDFYYNINPGARSVPVGDVSARRELRERLKCKSFRWYLENVYPESQMPLEYYYLGDIRNVETKNCLDTMGRKSGENLGMTYCHNLGGNQVFAYTKRQQIMSDDNCLDASNKNGPIKLVRCHGMGGNQAWAYDQVDKTVKHVNTGSCLQRPDPGDMNLPLLRPCNYSPGQQWIMESDFKFDPAGGADHTVKLAQPTPPARRFKANVANFTVIVKRSNKIDLQDCKSDGKVQQLVSSKDDRPKFRSKLLKGPNLKDFFKAENLRDQENIPEEEVVPYLQEATRYGQKRKVYFDVYGCQMNVNDTEIIWAILQSNNYVKTDELLEADVVLIVTCAIRDGAEQKIWNRLDYLRGINKNRSRYSPRFKVGILGCMAERLKHKVLEKDSTVDVVAGPDSYRDLPRLLALTENDQKSVNVLLSFDETYADVMPVRLNENSTSAFVSIMRGCDNMCTYCIVPFTRGKERSRPVDSILREVDLLSQQGVKEVTLLGQNVNSYRDTSHSGDIYTNASPTKLAKGFKTVYKSKIGGLRFGDLLEKVADVNPEMRIRFTSPHPKDFPDEVLHVIKSRPNICKNLHMPAQSGNSAVLERMRRGYTREAYLELVDHIRYLLPEVSLSSDFICGFCGETDEEFADTISLMELVKYNTAYLFPYSMREKTAAHRRYSDDVPAEIKQKRLEMMIKTYRTHAERLNRAQIGHLQLVLIEGHSKRSRSQLAGRNDQNIKVIVPTGEVPQKDGRNGKDLGPGDYVVVQINAATSQVLKGIPLYHTTLVDYHLESPSEFDETCGFYSMM
;
A
#
# COMPACT_ATOMS: atom_id res chain seq x y z
N MET A 1 4.76 26.14 -23.25
CA MET A 1 4.64 24.69 -23.51
C MET A 1 5.13 24.41 -24.93
N ASN A 2 6.03 23.44 -25.13
CA ASN A 2 6.50 23.11 -26.48
C ASN A 2 5.74 21.88 -27.00
N LEU A 3 5.05 22.02 -28.13
CA LEU A 3 4.29 20.94 -28.76
C LEU A 3 4.69 20.80 -30.24
N PRO A 4 5.08 19.61 -30.72
CA PRO A 4 5.46 19.43 -32.12
C PRO A 4 4.26 19.60 -33.07
N SER A 5 4.47 20.12 -34.28
CA SER A 5 3.44 20.24 -35.33
C SER A 5 3.99 19.99 -36.73
N THR A 6 3.11 19.67 -37.68
CA THR A 6 3.32 19.88 -39.12
C THR A 6 2.07 20.53 -39.74
N ILE A 7 2.25 21.49 -40.67
CA ILE A 7 1.67 21.53 -42.03
C ILE A 7 2.58 22.44 -42.93
N PRO A 8 2.88 22.04 -44.17
CA PRO A 8 2.27 22.71 -45.33
C PRO A 8 1.54 21.70 -46.26
N ARG A 9 0.44 22.12 -46.89
CA ARG A 9 -0.38 21.33 -47.85
C ARG A 9 0.44 20.90 -49.09
N PRO A 10 -0.04 19.98 -49.96
CA PRO A 10 -0.72 18.71 -49.72
C PRO A 10 -0.06 17.58 -50.54
N THR A 11 0.69 16.66 -49.93
CA THR A 11 0.95 15.35 -50.54
C THR A 11 1.31 14.35 -49.45
N ALA A 12 0.72 13.16 -49.56
CA ALA A 12 0.73 12.06 -48.62
C ALA A 12 2.07 11.76 -47.93
N ALA A 13 2.08 11.72 -46.58
CA ALA A 13 2.85 10.77 -45.77
C ALA A 13 2.48 10.93 -44.28
N ARG A 14 2.17 9.81 -43.61
CA ARG A 14 1.64 9.69 -42.24
C ARG A 14 2.71 9.92 -41.15
N GLY A 15 2.32 10.56 -40.05
CA GLY A 15 2.83 10.25 -38.69
C GLY A 15 3.51 11.35 -37.86
N PHE A 16 2.83 12.42 -37.40
CA PHE A 16 3.39 13.37 -36.40
C PHE A 16 2.28 14.05 -35.54
N CYS A 17 2.43 14.09 -34.20
CA CYS A 17 1.44 14.52 -33.17
C CYS A 17 -0.01 14.68 -33.69
N GLU A 18 -0.67 13.54 -33.91
CA GLU A 18 -1.92 13.45 -34.69
C GLU A 18 -3.17 13.98 -33.96
N ASN A 19 -3.04 14.36 -32.68
CA ASN A 19 -4.18 14.81 -31.88
C ASN A 19 -4.54 16.26 -32.23
N GLU A 20 -5.62 16.41 -33.00
CA GLU A 20 -6.16 17.68 -33.50
C GLU A 20 -6.29 18.76 -32.41
N HIS A 21 -6.60 18.36 -31.17
CA HIS A 21 -6.76 19.27 -30.02
C HIS A 21 -5.46 19.97 -29.60
N LEU A 22 -4.27 19.43 -29.91
CA LEU A 22 -2.97 20.07 -29.65
C LEU A 22 -2.52 21.04 -30.77
N GLY A 23 -3.34 21.15 -31.82
CA GLY A 23 -3.20 22.09 -32.93
C GLY A 23 -3.72 23.49 -32.59
N ARG A 24 -4.48 24.10 -33.50
CA ARG A 24 -5.03 25.46 -33.33
C ARG A 24 -5.92 25.61 -32.10
N LYS A 25 -6.68 24.58 -31.74
CA LYS A 25 -7.59 24.59 -30.58
C LYS A 25 -6.85 24.96 -29.29
N LEU A 26 -5.66 24.39 -29.08
CA LEU A 26 -4.84 24.73 -27.92
C LEU A 26 -4.31 26.16 -27.97
N GLU A 27 -3.89 26.66 -29.14
CA GLU A 27 -3.40 28.04 -29.27
C GLU A 27 -4.50 29.06 -28.97
N GLU A 28 -5.73 28.78 -29.40
CA GLU A 28 -6.88 29.60 -29.11
C GLU A 28 -7.24 29.57 -27.62
N TYR A 29 -7.26 28.38 -27.01
CA TYR A 29 -7.50 28.24 -25.58
C TYR A 29 -6.43 28.93 -24.73
N VAL A 30 -5.16 28.76 -25.07
CA VAL A 30 -4.05 29.36 -24.31
C VAL A 30 -4.11 30.89 -24.32
N LYS A 31 -4.67 31.52 -25.36
CA LYS A 31 -4.86 32.98 -25.41
C LYS A 31 -5.92 33.49 -24.44
N THR A 32 -6.83 32.64 -23.96
CA THR A 32 -7.87 33.05 -22.99
C THR A 32 -7.39 33.00 -21.55
N LEU A 33 -6.21 32.42 -21.29
CA LEU A 33 -5.69 32.27 -19.93
C LEU A 33 -5.28 33.64 -19.33
N PRO A 34 -5.50 33.85 -18.02
CA PRO A 34 -5.18 35.11 -17.34
C PRO A 34 -3.67 35.36 -17.22
N VAL A 35 -2.86 34.31 -17.36
CA VAL A 35 -1.40 34.38 -17.36
C VAL A 35 -0.91 34.24 -18.79
N PRO A 36 0.02 35.10 -19.27
CA PRO A 36 0.59 34.97 -20.60
C PRO A 36 1.31 33.62 -20.78
N VAL A 37 0.71 32.71 -21.54
CA VAL A 37 1.27 31.40 -21.84
C VAL A 37 1.61 31.33 -23.33
N MET A 38 2.82 30.86 -23.64
CA MET A 38 3.31 30.74 -25.01
C MET A 38 3.47 29.26 -25.40
N VAL A 39 2.96 28.91 -26.58
CA VAL A 39 3.16 27.60 -27.21
C VAL A 39 4.19 27.73 -28.33
N LEU A 40 5.30 26.98 -28.26
CA LEU A 40 6.29 26.93 -29.35
C LEU A 40 6.18 25.61 -30.08
N ARG A 41 6.20 25.67 -31.41
CA ARG A 41 6.13 24.49 -32.27
C ARG A 41 7.47 24.18 -32.89
N THR A 42 7.79 22.89 -32.94
CA THR A 42 8.96 22.36 -33.64
C THR A 42 8.53 21.71 -34.95
N GLU A 43 9.21 22.03 -36.05
CA GLU A 43 8.94 21.47 -37.38
C GLU A 43 9.23 19.96 -37.48
N LYS A 44 10.17 19.49 -36.66
CA LYS A 44 10.57 18.07 -36.60
C LYS A 44 10.52 17.58 -35.16
N ARG A 45 10.38 16.27 -35.00
CA ARG A 45 10.41 15.64 -33.69
C ARG A 45 11.84 15.61 -33.14
N SER A 46 12.18 16.62 -32.33
CA SER A 46 13.55 16.81 -31.83
C SER A 46 13.90 16.01 -30.56
N GLY A 47 12.91 15.40 -29.88
CA GLY A 47 13.12 14.68 -28.62
C GLY A 47 12.99 15.57 -27.37
N LEU A 48 12.98 14.96 -26.17
CA LEU A 48 12.73 15.67 -24.91
C LEU A 48 13.85 16.67 -24.60
N ILE A 49 15.11 16.25 -24.76
CA ILE A 49 16.29 17.07 -24.45
C ILE A 49 16.30 18.36 -25.30
N ARG A 50 16.15 18.22 -26.62
CA ARG A 50 16.12 19.39 -27.54
C ARG A 50 14.88 20.26 -27.32
N ALA A 51 13.74 19.68 -26.97
CA ALA A 51 12.54 20.44 -26.62
C ALA A 51 12.75 21.30 -25.36
N ARG A 52 13.45 20.77 -24.35
CA ARG A 52 13.83 21.52 -23.14
C ARG A 52 14.81 22.65 -23.45
N LEU A 53 15.82 22.42 -24.29
CA LEU A 53 16.74 23.46 -24.76
C LEU A 53 16.03 24.59 -25.50
N LEU A 54 15.10 24.24 -26.39
CA LEU A 54 14.28 25.23 -27.10
C LEU A 54 13.43 26.06 -26.13
N GLY A 55 12.82 25.40 -25.14
CA GLY A 55 12.07 26.08 -24.09
C GLY A 55 12.95 27.05 -23.30
N ALA A 56 14.10 26.57 -22.80
CA ALA A 56 15.07 27.38 -22.05
C ALA A 56 15.52 28.64 -22.80
N LYS A 57 15.70 28.56 -24.12
CA LYS A 57 16.07 29.70 -24.97
C LYS A 57 15.03 30.82 -24.97
N HIS A 58 13.75 30.48 -24.81
CA HIS A 58 12.63 31.44 -24.89
C HIS A 58 12.13 31.93 -23.52
N VAL A 59 12.56 31.31 -22.43
CA VAL A 59 12.24 31.77 -21.06
C VAL A 59 12.87 33.16 -20.85
N LYS A 60 12.06 34.15 -20.44
CA LYS A 60 12.55 35.50 -20.08
C LYS A 60 12.88 35.66 -18.59
N GLY A 61 12.42 34.72 -17.75
CA GLY A 61 12.67 34.73 -16.30
C GLY A 61 14.14 34.45 -15.95
N GLN A 62 14.52 34.87 -14.73
CA GLN A 62 15.86 34.64 -14.17
C GLN A 62 16.08 33.18 -13.77
N VAL A 63 15.02 32.48 -13.37
CA VAL A 63 15.04 31.05 -13.03
C VAL A 63 14.26 30.29 -14.10
N ILE A 64 14.82 29.17 -14.54
CA ILE A 64 14.12 28.19 -15.38
C ILE A 64 13.60 27.09 -14.46
N THR A 65 12.29 26.85 -14.50
CA THR A 65 11.66 25.70 -13.85
C THR A 65 11.15 24.74 -14.91
N PHE A 66 11.66 23.51 -14.87
CA PHE A 66 11.21 22.43 -15.73
C PHE A 66 10.11 21.64 -15.01
N LEU A 67 8.99 21.43 -15.71
CA LEU A 67 7.88 20.58 -15.29
C LEU A 67 7.54 19.64 -16.45
N ASP A 68 7.18 18.40 -16.12
CA ASP A 68 6.58 17.51 -17.10
C ASP A 68 5.14 17.98 -17.41
N ALA A 69 4.63 17.62 -18.58
CA ALA A 69 3.31 18.09 -19.05
C ALA A 69 2.11 17.46 -18.31
N HIS A 70 2.37 16.58 -17.34
CA HIS A 70 1.40 15.81 -16.56
C HIS A 70 1.77 15.89 -15.09
N CYS A 71 1.78 17.13 -14.57
CA CYS A 71 2.09 17.45 -13.20
C CYS A 71 1.03 18.38 -12.62
N GLU A 72 0.85 18.29 -11.31
CA GLU A 72 0.04 19.21 -10.52
C GLU A 72 0.89 19.76 -9.39
N CYS A 73 0.97 21.09 -9.27
CA CYS A 73 1.81 21.73 -8.27
C CYS A 73 0.97 22.14 -7.05
N THR A 74 1.45 21.82 -5.85
CA THR A 74 0.78 22.21 -4.60
C THR A 74 0.83 23.72 -4.35
N GLU A 75 -0.07 24.26 -3.55
CA GLU A 75 -0.02 25.66 -3.16
C GLU A 75 1.29 25.97 -2.40
N GLY A 76 1.96 27.07 -2.75
CA GLY A 76 3.24 27.46 -2.13
C GLY A 76 4.46 26.62 -2.54
N TRP A 77 4.36 25.78 -3.59
CA TRP A 77 5.46 24.91 -4.01
C TRP A 77 6.70 25.67 -4.51
N LEU A 78 6.56 26.87 -5.06
CA LEU A 78 7.62 27.54 -5.83
C LEU A 78 8.56 28.36 -4.93
N GLU A 79 8.02 29.01 -3.91
CA GLU A 79 8.73 29.91 -2.99
C GLU A 79 9.89 29.22 -2.26
N PRO A 80 9.73 27.99 -1.72
CA PRO A 80 10.83 27.25 -1.10
C PRO A 80 11.95 26.94 -2.08
N LEU A 81 11.62 26.63 -3.34
CA LEU A 81 12.62 26.37 -4.39
C LEU A 81 13.41 27.65 -4.73
N LEU A 82 12.71 28.75 -4.99
CA LEU A 82 13.35 30.02 -5.37
C LEU A 82 14.21 30.58 -4.24
N SER A 83 13.78 30.43 -2.98
CA SER A 83 14.54 30.87 -1.81
C SER A 83 15.97 30.31 -1.80
N ARG A 84 16.15 29.05 -2.19
CA ARG A 84 17.47 28.41 -2.27
C ARG A 84 18.35 28.98 -3.36
N ILE A 85 17.78 29.20 -4.55
CA ILE A 85 18.51 29.76 -5.70
C ILE A 85 18.93 31.21 -5.40
N VAL A 86 18.08 31.98 -4.71
CA VAL A 86 18.41 33.36 -4.29
C VAL A 86 19.56 33.40 -3.30
N GLN A 87 19.70 32.40 -2.43
CA GLN A 87 20.82 32.30 -1.49
C GLN A 87 22.14 31.93 -2.18
N ASP A 88 22.07 30.99 -3.13
CA ASP A 88 23.23 30.56 -3.91
C ASP A 88 22.76 30.17 -5.32
N ARG A 89 23.09 31.02 -6.30
CA ARG A 89 22.67 30.86 -7.70
C ARG A 89 23.15 29.56 -8.34
N LYS A 90 24.18 28.92 -7.76
CA LYS A 90 24.73 27.65 -8.24
C LYS A 90 24.03 26.42 -7.64
N THR A 91 22.94 26.63 -6.90
CA THR A 91 22.09 25.57 -6.36
C THR A 91 21.01 25.21 -7.34
N VAL A 92 20.95 23.94 -7.71
CA VAL A 92 19.85 23.33 -8.48
C VAL A 92 18.92 22.66 -7.48
N VAL A 93 17.63 22.92 -7.60
CA VAL A 93 16.64 22.45 -6.61
C VAL A 93 15.53 21.64 -7.23
N CYS A 94 15.16 20.56 -6.54
CA CYS A 94 14.06 19.68 -6.91
C CYS A 94 12.96 19.72 -5.83
N PRO A 95 11.68 19.71 -6.21
CA PRO A 95 10.60 19.42 -5.27
C PRO A 95 10.62 17.94 -4.85
N ILE A 96 9.91 17.60 -3.79
CA ILE A 96 9.39 16.25 -3.60
C ILE A 96 8.41 15.97 -4.74
N ILE A 97 8.61 14.83 -5.42
CA ILE A 97 7.76 14.39 -6.51
C ILE A 97 6.74 13.40 -5.94
N ASP A 98 5.52 13.85 -5.76
CA ASP A 98 4.40 13.02 -5.33
C ASP A 98 3.83 12.24 -6.51
N VAL A 99 3.08 11.18 -6.22
CA VAL A 99 2.49 10.31 -7.25
C VAL A 99 1.04 10.73 -7.47
N ILE A 100 0.71 11.10 -8.70
CA ILE A 100 -0.68 11.19 -9.15
C ILE A 100 -1.00 9.87 -9.86
N SER A 101 -2.02 9.16 -9.38
CA SER A 101 -2.50 7.94 -10.03
C SER A 101 -2.97 8.24 -11.46
N ASP A 102 -2.51 7.48 -12.47
CA ASP A 102 -2.99 7.67 -13.85
C ASP A 102 -4.40 7.12 -14.10
N GLU A 103 -4.94 6.32 -13.17
CA GLU A 103 -6.29 5.77 -13.24
C GLU A 103 -7.31 6.57 -12.44
N THR A 104 -6.93 7.07 -11.26
CA THR A 104 -7.85 7.76 -10.32
C THR A 104 -7.56 9.24 -10.12
N PHE A 105 -6.43 9.74 -10.64
CA PHE A 105 -5.90 11.08 -10.36
C PHE A 105 -5.70 11.40 -8.86
N GLU A 106 -5.76 10.38 -7.99
CA GLU A 106 -5.50 10.54 -6.56
C GLU A 106 -4.03 10.95 -6.33
N TYR A 107 -3.86 11.94 -5.46
CA TYR A 107 -2.58 12.53 -5.12
C TYR A 107 -1.97 11.82 -3.88
N ILE A 108 -0.94 11.02 -4.10
CA ILE A 108 -0.24 10.20 -3.09
C ILE A 108 1.10 10.86 -2.76
N THR A 109 1.28 11.26 -1.50
CA THR A 109 2.50 11.95 -1.06
C THR A 109 3.71 11.03 -0.98
N ALA A 110 4.85 11.48 -1.53
CA ALA A 110 6.13 10.81 -1.43
C ALA A 110 6.85 11.19 -0.12
N SER A 111 7.71 10.29 0.38
CA SER A 111 8.41 10.54 1.64
C SER A 111 9.45 11.65 1.52
N ASP A 112 9.45 12.56 2.49
CA ASP A 112 10.47 13.58 2.78
C ASP A 112 11.88 13.03 3.07
N MET A 113 12.01 11.71 3.21
CA MET A 113 13.27 11.00 3.42
C MET A 113 13.79 10.30 2.17
N THR A 114 13.22 10.64 1.01
CA THR A 114 13.61 10.08 -0.28
C THR A 114 14.71 10.91 -0.93
N TRP A 115 15.75 10.26 -1.46
CA TRP A 115 16.86 10.90 -2.17
C TRP A 115 17.31 10.07 -3.38
N GLY A 116 18.00 10.71 -4.32
CA GLY A 116 18.37 10.11 -5.61
C GLY A 116 19.82 9.63 -5.67
N GLY A 117 20.03 8.39 -6.11
CA GLY A 117 21.34 7.82 -6.43
C GLY A 117 21.33 7.05 -7.75
N PHE A 118 22.39 6.30 -8.02
CA PHE A 118 22.49 5.44 -9.21
C PHE A 118 23.34 4.19 -8.95
N ASN A 119 23.19 3.18 -9.79
CA ASN A 119 23.99 1.94 -9.75
C ASN A 119 25.05 1.89 -10.87
N TRP A 120 25.77 0.77 -11.00
CA TRP A 120 26.93 0.68 -11.90
C TRP A 120 26.56 0.74 -13.39
N LYS A 121 25.29 0.45 -13.69
CA LYS A 121 24.70 0.55 -15.04
C LYS A 121 24.26 1.96 -15.41
N LEU A 122 24.51 2.95 -14.54
CA LEU A 122 24.01 4.33 -14.66
C LEU A 122 22.49 4.41 -14.72
N ASN A 123 21.81 3.54 -13.97
CA ASN A 123 20.37 3.66 -13.77
C ASN A 123 20.10 4.47 -12.50
N PHE A 124 19.27 5.50 -12.60
CA PHE A 124 18.81 6.27 -11.43
C PHE A 124 17.98 5.39 -10.48
N ARG A 125 18.10 5.65 -9.18
CA ARG A 125 17.40 4.95 -8.09
C ARG A 125 16.95 5.96 -7.03
N TRP A 126 15.75 5.75 -6.50
CA TRP A 126 15.30 6.41 -5.28
C TRP A 126 15.68 5.58 -4.05
N PHE A 127 16.14 6.25 -2.99
CA PHE A 127 16.50 5.67 -1.70
C PHE A 127 15.68 6.38 -0.60
N GLY A 128 14.96 5.64 0.27
CA GLY A 128 14.11 6.20 1.33
C GLY A 128 13.43 5.12 2.19
N LEU A 129 12.82 5.50 3.32
CA LEU A 129 12.42 4.61 4.45
C LEU A 129 11.35 3.56 4.14
N ASN A 130 10.94 3.42 2.88
CA ASN A 130 10.16 2.31 2.38
C ASN A 130 10.72 1.85 1.03
N SER A 131 11.69 0.93 1.06
CA SER A 131 11.98 0.00 -0.04
C SER A 131 12.85 -1.17 0.43
N PRO A 132 12.35 -2.14 1.21
CA PRO A 132 12.78 -3.50 0.97
C PRO A 132 12.14 -3.97 -0.33
N SER A 133 12.91 -4.63 -1.19
CA SER A 133 12.33 -5.45 -2.24
C SER A 133 11.38 -6.48 -1.60
N PHE A 134 10.21 -6.70 -2.21
CA PHE A 134 9.14 -7.55 -1.65
C PHE A 134 9.58 -9.02 -1.44
N GLU A 135 10.72 -9.43 -1.98
CA GLU A 135 11.29 -10.78 -1.88
C GLU A 135 12.23 -10.97 -0.66
N GLU A 136 12.89 -9.93 -0.15
CA GLU A 136 13.95 -10.10 0.87
C GLU A 136 13.44 -10.22 2.32
N LEU A 137 12.19 -9.84 2.60
CA LEU A 137 11.60 -10.00 3.93
C LEU A 137 11.09 -11.43 4.23
N LEU A 138 11.17 -12.34 3.26
CA LEU A 138 10.65 -13.71 3.40
C LEU A 138 11.69 -14.75 3.84
N ASN A 139 13.00 -14.43 3.89
CA ASN A 139 14.05 -15.47 3.95
C ASN A 139 14.97 -15.50 5.19
N VAL A 140 14.68 -14.77 6.28
CA VAL A 140 15.46 -14.91 7.53
C VAL A 140 14.55 -15.15 8.73
N ARG A 141 14.30 -16.43 9.03
CA ARG A 141 14.27 -17.03 10.39
C ARG A 141 13.78 -18.49 10.33
N GLY A 142 14.72 -19.39 10.01
CA GLY A 142 14.67 -20.79 10.40
C GLY A 142 15.97 -21.11 11.13
N GLY A 143 15.91 -21.41 12.43
CA GLY A 143 17.08 -21.74 13.24
C GLY A 143 16.83 -21.55 14.72
N VAL A 144 16.45 -22.64 15.38
CA VAL A 144 16.25 -22.77 16.83
C VAL A 144 17.61 -22.74 17.55
N LEU A 145 17.69 -22.04 18.68
CA LEU A 145 18.60 -22.37 19.77
C LEU A 145 17.88 -22.07 21.09
N GLU A 146 17.51 -23.14 21.78
CA GLU A 146 17.12 -23.14 23.18
C GLU A 146 18.31 -22.71 24.04
N ALA A 147 18.09 -21.77 24.97
CA ALA A 147 18.94 -21.60 26.14
C ALA A 147 18.06 -21.20 27.33
N VAL A 148 17.84 -22.20 28.20
CA VAL A 148 17.43 -22.02 29.59
C VAL A 148 18.52 -21.20 30.29
N VAL A 149 18.13 -20.22 31.13
CA VAL A 149 18.70 -19.90 32.46
C VAL A 149 18.30 -18.48 32.88
N ASP A 150 17.52 -18.47 33.96
CA ASP A 150 17.54 -17.63 35.17
C ASP A 150 18.01 -16.16 35.12
N ARG A 151 17.17 -15.30 35.70
CA ARG A 151 17.43 -13.88 35.92
C ARG A 151 18.05 -13.69 37.29
N ARG A 152 19.36 -13.44 37.34
CA ARG A 152 19.99 -12.53 38.29
C ARG A 152 21.44 -12.27 37.89
N ASP A 153 21.79 -10.99 37.80
CA ASP A 153 23.13 -10.43 37.59
C ASP A 153 23.84 -10.64 36.25
N MET A 154 23.56 -9.77 35.26
CA MET A 154 24.63 -9.30 34.37
C MET A 154 24.33 -7.93 33.75
N LYS A 155 25.18 -6.94 34.08
CA LYS A 155 25.37 -5.71 33.30
C LYS A 155 25.84 -6.11 31.89
N ILE A 156 25.04 -5.87 30.86
CA ILE A 156 25.45 -6.02 29.46
C ILE A 156 25.66 -4.63 28.85
N PRO A 157 26.77 -4.37 28.13
CA PRO A 157 27.10 -3.05 27.61
C PRO A 157 26.25 -2.68 26.38
N ASN A 158 25.92 -1.40 26.25
CA ASN A 158 25.44 -0.79 25.01
C ASN A 158 26.44 -1.07 23.87
N LYS A 159 26.14 -2.05 23.01
CA LYS A 159 26.53 -2.11 21.59
C LYS A 159 25.93 -3.36 20.95
N SER A 160 25.49 -3.22 19.70
CA SER A 160 25.07 -4.29 18.78
C SER A 160 23.62 -4.77 18.88
N TYR A 161 22.63 -3.92 18.56
CA TYR A 161 21.39 -4.33 17.85
C TYR A 161 20.72 -3.16 17.09
N SER A 162 21.47 -2.10 16.73
CA SER A 162 20.91 -0.93 16.02
C SER A 162 21.36 -0.78 14.56
N SER A 163 22.20 -1.67 14.02
CA SER A 163 22.90 -1.42 12.75
C SER A 163 22.41 -2.22 11.53
N LEU A 164 21.49 -3.19 11.70
CA LEU A 164 20.94 -3.96 10.57
C LEU A 164 19.82 -3.23 9.80
N PHE A 165 19.50 -1.97 10.14
CA PHE A 165 18.38 -1.20 9.57
C PHE A 165 18.80 0.18 8.97
N ASN A 166 20.07 0.39 8.67
CA ASN A 166 20.59 1.72 8.29
C ASN A 166 20.57 2.05 6.78
N GLU A 167 20.28 1.10 5.88
CA GLU A 167 20.57 1.29 4.45
C GLU A 167 19.51 2.02 3.61
N TYR A 168 18.31 2.26 4.17
CA TYR A 168 17.20 2.92 3.45
C TYR A 168 16.82 4.27 4.06
N ARG A 169 17.70 4.89 4.86
CA ARG A 169 17.48 6.21 5.44
C ARG A 169 18.30 7.25 4.69
N VAL A 170 17.87 8.51 4.78
CA VAL A 170 18.73 9.65 4.48
C VAL A 170 20.09 9.40 5.16
N PRO A 171 21.22 9.52 4.44
CA PRO A 171 22.52 9.18 5.02
C PRO A 171 22.76 9.93 6.33
N GLN A 172 23.36 9.26 7.30
CA GLN A 172 23.58 9.82 8.63
C GLN A 172 24.32 11.16 8.57
N ARG A 173 25.28 11.31 7.64
CA ARG A 173 25.99 12.59 7.39
C ARG A 173 25.05 13.74 7.00
N GLU A 174 23.99 13.45 6.25
CA GLU A 174 23.01 14.46 5.82
C GLU A 174 22.00 14.76 6.94
N MET A 175 21.64 13.75 7.73
CA MET A 175 20.83 13.96 8.95
C MET A 175 21.58 14.85 9.95
N GLU A 176 22.86 14.59 10.18
CA GLU A 176 23.73 15.40 11.06
C GLU A 176 23.91 16.82 10.53
N ARG A 177 24.18 16.99 9.22
CA ARG A 177 24.29 18.33 8.60
C ARG A 177 23.02 19.16 8.77
N ARG A 178 21.86 18.51 8.76
CA ARG A 178 20.55 19.14 8.93
C ARG A 178 20.14 19.30 10.40
N ASN A 179 20.98 18.91 11.36
CA ASN A 179 20.62 18.85 12.79
C ASN A 179 19.34 18.03 13.05
N ASN A 180 19.11 16.97 12.26
CA ASN A 180 17.89 16.16 12.25
C ASN A 180 16.59 16.92 11.88
N ASP A 181 16.69 18.14 11.33
CA ASP A 181 15.54 18.87 10.80
C ASP A 181 15.09 18.29 9.45
N ARG A 182 13.89 17.71 9.44
CA ARG A 182 13.26 17.06 8.28
C ARG A 182 12.74 18.04 7.23
N THR A 183 12.59 19.32 7.58
CA THR A 183 12.16 20.38 6.66
C THR A 183 13.34 21.04 5.94
N ALA A 184 14.54 20.94 6.52
CA ALA A 184 15.74 21.51 5.93
C ALA A 184 16.07 20.86 4.56
N PRO A 185 16.66 21.59 3.60
CA PRO A 185 17.05 21.05 2.29
C PRO A 185 17.93 19.80 2.39
N LEU A 186 17.63 18.79 1.59
CA LEU A 186 18.37 17.52 1.53
C LEU A 186 19.30 17.52 0.31
N ARG A 187 20.61 17.35 0.52
CA ARG A 187 21.54 17.20 -0.62
C ARG A 187 21.37 15.83 -1.23
N THR A 188 21.25 15.77 -2.55
CA THR A 188 21.08 14.53 -3.31
C THR A 188 22.19 14.39 -4.35
N PRO A 189 22.84 13.22 -4.50
CA PRO A 189 23.81 13.00 -5.57
C PRO A 189 23.25 13.22 -6.96
N THR A 190 22.03 12.75 -7.21
CA THR A 190 21.38 12.91 -8.51
C THR A 190 19.90 13.22 -8.38
N MET A 191 19.29 13.69 -9.47
CA MET A 191 17.87 13.98 -9.61
C MET A 191 17.22 13.07 -10.66
N ALA A 192 15.90 12.87 -10.53
CA ALA A 192 15.11 12.14 -11.53
C ALA A 192 15.10 12.86 -12.89
N GLY A 193 15.23 14.19 -12.89
CA GLY A 193 15.41 15.03 -14.07
C GLY A 193 14.12 15.51 -14.74
N GLY A 194 12.93 15.05 -14.32
CA GLY A 194 11.63 15.57 -14.78
C GLY A 194 11.33 16.98 -14.29
N LEU A 195 11.58 17.22 -13.00
CA LEU A 195 11.15 18.41 -12.27
C LEU A 195 12.33 19.01 -11.49
N PHE A 196 12.73 20.23 -11.85
CA PHE A 196 13.77 20.98 -11.13
C PHE A 196 13.75 22.46 -11.52
N SER A 197 14.32 23.31 -10.67
CA SER A 197 14.56 24.73 -10.93
C SER A 197 16.04 25.06 -10.88
N ILE A 198 16.49 25.93 -11.80
CA ILE A 198 17.88 26.37 -11.92
C ILE A 198 17.95 27.83 -12.38
N ASP A 199 18.94 28.57 -11.89
CA ASP A 199 19.28 29.90 -12.42
C ASP A 199 19.62 29.81 -13.92
N LYS A 200 19.03 30.69 -14.72
CA LYS A 200 19.13 30.66 -16.18
C LYS A 200 20.57 30.87 -16.65
N GLU A 201 21.27 31.83 -16.08
CA GLU A 201 22.66 32.12 -16.46
C GLU A 201 23.55 30.94 -16.07
N TYR A 202 23.37 30.40 -14.86
CA TYR A 202 24.09 29.21 -14.42
C TYR A 202 23.84 27.99 -15.31
N PHE A 203 22.60 27.77 -15.77
CA PHE A 203 22.28 26.69 -16.71
C PHE A 203 23.11 26.78 -18.00
N TYR A 204 23.32 27.99 -18.54
CA TYR A 204 24.14 28.20 -19.74
C TYR A 204 25.65 28.25 -19.46
N GLU A 205 26.08 28.75 -18.29
CA GLU A 205 27.48 28.66 -17.84
C GLU A 205 27.93 27.21 -17.72
N LEU A 206 27.05 26.36 -17.19
CA LEU A 206 27.24 24.92 -17.18
C LEU A 206 27.22 24.32 -18.59
N GLY A 207 26.89 25.05 -19.67
CA GLY A 207 26.85 24.54 -21.04
C GLY A 207 25.53 23.87 -21.42
N SER A 208 24.44 24.12 -20.68
CA SER A 208 23.09 23.58 -20.91
C SER A 208 23.04 22.04 -21.01
N TYR A 209 22.01 21.43 -21.60
CA TYR A 209 22.07 19.99 -21.88
C TYR A 209 23.12 19.63 -22.94
N ASP A 210 23.59 18.39 -22.93
CA ASP A 210 24.43 17.88 -24.03
C ASP A 210 23.65 17.79 -25.34
N GLU A 211 23.94 18.70 -26.28
CA GLU A 211 23.30 18.73 -27.61
C GLU A 211 23.57 17.47 -28.44
N GLY A 212 24.66 16.76 -28.14
CA GLY A 212 24.99 15.47 -28.72
C GLY A 212 24.23 14.29 -28.11
N MET A 213 23.47 14.50 -27.02
CA MET A 213 22.55 13.47 -26.51
C MET A 213 21.27 13.43 -27.35
N ASP A 214 20.85 12.21 -27.65
CA ASP A 214 19.69 11.96 -28.48
C ASP A 214 18.45 11.67 -27.63
N ILE A 215 17.36 12.36 -27.97
CA ILE A 215 15.99 12.11 -27.52
C ILE A 215 15.77 12.19 -26.00
N TRP A 216 16.25 11.20 -25.24
CA TRP A 216 16.01 11.00 -23.81
C TRP A 216 16.91 9.89 -23.22
N GLY A 217 17.26 9.99 -21.94
CA GLY A 217 18.03 9.02 -21.17
C GLY A 217 19.43 9.54 -20.85
N GLY A 218 19.85 9.44 -19.58
CA GLY A 218 21.18 9.84 -19.11
C GLY A 218 21.36 11.34 -18.81
N GLU A 219 20.49 12.21 -19.34
CA GLU A 219 20.61 13.66 -19.19
C GLU A 219 20.46 14.15 -17.75
N ASN A 220 19.71 13.41 -16.93
CA ASN A 220 19.49 13.72 -15.52
C ASN A 220 20.75 13.44 -14.69
N LEU A 221 21.46 12.34 -14.98
CA LEU A 221 22.73 12.01 -14.34
C LEU A 221 23.85 12.95 -14.80
N GLU A 222 23.91 13.22 -16.10
CA GLU A 222 24.91 14.11 -16.68
C GLU A 222 24.86 15.52 -16.06
N MET A 223 23.66 16.10 -16.01
CA MET A 223 23.45 17.41 -15.37
C MET A 223 23.82 17.37 -13.88
N SER A 224 23.45 16.29 -13.16
CA SER A 224 23.77 16.15 -11.73
C SER A 224 25.29 16.09 -11.49
N PHE A 225 26.02 15.33 -12.30
CA PHE A 225 27.48 15.21 -12.22
C PHE A 225 28.14 16.55 -12.49
N ARG A 226 27.66 17.25 -13.51
CA ARG A 226 28.17 18.56 -13.88
C ARG A 226 27.95 19.59 -12.76
N VAL A 227 26.74 19.67 -12.20
CA VAL A 227 26.42 20.57 -11.09
C VAL A 227 27.37 20.32 -9.91
N TRP A 228 27.56 19.07 -9.49
CA TRP A 228 28.41 18.76 -8.34
C TRP A 228 29.91 18.91 -8.62
N GLN A 229 30.41 18.35 -9.71
CA GLN A 229 31.84 18.38 -10.04
C GLN A 229 32.32 19.80 -10.38
N CYS A 230 31.47 20.67 -10.92
CA CYS A 230 31.83 22.03 -11.31
C CYS A 230 31.47 23.10 -10.26
N GLY A 231 31.23 22.69 -9.01
CA GLY A 231 31.16 23.58 -7.85
C GLY A 231 29.79 24.12 -7.46
N GLY A 232 28.71 23.57 -8.02
CA GLY A 232 27.33 23.80 -7.58
C GLY A 232 26.85 22.78 -6.54
N LYS A 233 25.54 22.80 -6.27
CA LYS A 233 24.86 21.90 -5.33
C LYS A 233 23.53 21.44 -5.91
N LEU A 234 23.12 20.22 -5.55
CA LEU A 234 21.82 19.67 -5.91
C LEU A 234 21.04 19.33 -4.63
N GLU A 235 19.88 19.94 -4.45
CA GLU A 235 19.08 19.84 -3.22
C GLU A 235 17.62 19.44 -3.53
N ILE A 236 17.06 18.50 -2.77
CA ILE A 236 15.61 18.23 -2.70
C ILE A 236 15.06 19.10 -1.58
N ILE A 237 13.96 19.81 -1.85
CA ILE A 237 13.36 20.77 -0.91
C ILE A 237 12.08 20.16 -0.33
N PRO A 238 12.08 19.69 0.94
CA PRO A 238 10.95 18.97 1.49
C PRO A 238 9.65 19.78 1.58
N CYS A 239 9.74 21.11 1.66
CA CYS A 239 8.56 21.97 1.72
C CYS A 239 7.95 22.27 0.33
N SER A 240 8.51 21.74 -0.75
CA SER A 240 8.02 21.95 -2.12
C SER A 240 7.54 20.61 -2.68
N HIS A 241 6.25 20.51 -2.99
CA HIS A 241 5.62 19.28 -3.46
C HIS A 241 5.00 19.48 -4.84
N VAL A 242 5.30 18.56 -5.75
CA VAL A 242 4.70 18.52 -7.09
C VAL A 242 4.30 17.09 -7.42
N GLY A 243 3.02 16.88 -7.67
CA GLY A 243 2.49 15.61 -8.12
C GLY A 243 2.84 15.36 -9.59
N HIS A 244 3.18 14.11 -9.89
CA HIS A 244 3.50 13.65 -11.24
C HIS A 244 2.67 12.42 -11.57
N VAL A 245 2.05 12.38 -12.75
CA VAL A 245 1.24 11.23 -13.18
C VAL A 245 2.16 10.08 -13.62
N PHE A 246 2.17 8.99 -12.85
CA PHE A 246 2.93 7.78 -13.18
C PHE A 246 2.05 6.77 -13.93
N ARG A 247 2.51 6.27 -15.08
CA ARG A 247 1.72 5.36 -15.94
C ARG A 247 2.30 3.95 -15.99
N ASP A 248 1.41 2.95 -15.98
CA ASP A 248 1.81 1.54 -16.05
C ASP A 248 2.07 1.02 -17.48
N LYS A 249 1.56 1.69 -18.53
CA LYS A 249 1.75 1.32 -19.95
C LYS A 249 1.83 2.52 -20.91
N SER A 250 2.41 2.29 -22.08
CA SER A 250 2.53 3.28 -23.18
C SER A 250 1.18 3.50 -23.91
N PRO A 251 0.83 4.75 -24.28
CA PRO A 251 -0.51 5.13 -24.77
C PRO A 251 -0.84 4.78 -26.24
N TYR A 252 -0.08 3.93 -26.95
CA TYR A 252 -0.39 3.56 -28.34
C TYR A 252 -0.39 2.05 -28.57
N THR A 253 -1.38 1.57 -29.32
CA THR A 253 -1.54 0.19 -29.78
C THR A 253 -0.94 -0.02 -31.18
N PHE A 254 -0.33 -1.18 -31.40
CA PHE A 254 0.07 -1.64 -32.74
C PHE A 254 -1.00 -2.60 -33.30
N PRO A 255 -1.14 -2.76 -34.63
CA PRO A 255 -2.09 -3.72 -35.19
C PRO A 255 -1.77 -5.15 -34.71
N GLY A 256 -2.66 -5.72 -33.89
CA GLY A 256 -2.48 -7.04 -33.28
C GLY A 256 -1.93 -7.06 -31.84
N GLY A 257 -1.52 -5.92 -31.29
CA GLY A 257 -1.00 -5.80 -29.91
C GLY A 257 0.52 -6.01 -29.80
N VAL A 258 1.15 -5.32 -28.85
CA VAL A 258 2.62 -5.33 -28.61
C VAL A 258 3.12 -6.76 -28.38
N SER A 259 2.40 -7.54 -27.58
CA SER A 259 2.76 -8.92 -27.27
C SER A 259 2.67 -9.82 -28.50
N LYS A 260 1.67 -9.64 -29.37
CA LYS A 260 1.54 -10.43 -30.61
C LYS A 260 2.65 -10.09 -31.60
N ILE A 261 3.05 -8.82 -31.74
CA ILE A 261 4.13 -8.43 -32.66
C ILE A 261 5.50 -8.84 -32.11
N VAL A 262 5.75 -8.70 -30.81
CA VAL A 262 7.01 -9.12 -30.19
C VAL A 262 7.14 -10.64 -30.19
N LEU A 263 6.07 -11.38 -29.88
CA LEU A 263 6.05 -12.84 -29.98
C LEU A 263 6.10 -13.33 -31.43
N HIS A 264 5.43 -12.66 -32.37
CA HIS A 264 5.50 -12.96 -33.80
C HIS A 264 6.90 -12.70 -34.37
N ASN A 265 7.56 -11.61 -33.96
CA ASN A 265 8.93 -11.30 -34.38
C ASN A 265 9.94 -12.23 -33.71
N ALA A 266 9.77 -12.58 -32.44
CA ALA A 266 10.62 -13.56 -31.75
C ALA A 266 10.43 -14.98 -32.31
N ALA A 267 9.20 -15.38 -32.66
CA ALA A 267 8.93 -16.64 -33.36
C ALA A 267 9.51 -16.65 -34.78
N ARG A 268 9.47 -15.52 -35.51
CA ARG A 268 10.15 -15.40 -36.81
C ARG A 268 11.68 -15.41 -36.70
N VAL A 269 12.24 -14.88 -35.62
CA VAL A 269 13.68 -14.98 -35.34
C VAL A 269 14.05 -16.42 -34.98
N ALA A 270 13.22 -17.11 -34.19
CA ALA A 270 13.42 -18.51 -33.84
C ALA A 270 13.32 -19.43 -35.07
N GLU A 271 12.34 -19.22 -35.97
CA GLU A 271 12.19 -20.00 -37.20
C GLU A 271 13.30 -19.78 -38.23
N VAL A 272 13.88 -18.58 -38.27
CA VAL A 272 14.86 -18.23 -39.30
C VAL A 272 16.30 -18.44 -38.81
N TRP A 273 16.56 -18.34 -37.51
CA TRP A 273 17.93 -18.25 -36.98
C TRP A 273 18.26 -19.21 -35.83
N MET A 274 17.32 -20.03 -35.35
CA MET A 274 17.56 -20.90 -34.18
C MET A 274 17.53 -22.40 -34.49
N ASP A 275 17.51 -22.80 -35.76
CA ASP A 275 17.67 -24.18 -36.23
C ASP A 275 16.94 -25.21 -35.34
N GLU A 276 17.62 -26.25 -34.86
CA GLU A 276 17.06 -27.32 -34.00
C GLU A 276 16.79 -26.91 -32.54
N TRP A 277 17.22 -25.71 -32.14
CA TRP A 277 16.91 -25.13 -30.82
C TRP A 277 15.55 -24.40 -30.78
N ARG A 278 14.91 -24.19 -31.94
CA ARG A 278 13.55 -23.64 -31.99
C ARG A 278 12.55 -24.52 -31.24
N ASP A 279 12.72 -25.83 -31.27
CA ASP A 279 11.85 -26.78 -30.57
C ASP A 279 12.00 -26.66 -29.04
N PHE A 280 13.20 -26.28 -28.57
CA PHE A 280 13.48 -25.96 -27.17
C PHE A 280 12.88 -24.60 -26.76
N TYR A 281 12.93 -23.60 -27.65
CA TYR A 281 12.28 -22.29 -27.45
C TYR A 281 10.75 -22.43 -27.33
N TYR A 282 10.12 -23.27 -28.16
CA TYR A 282 8.69 -23.54 -28.09
C TYR A 282 8.30 -24.42 -26.90
N ALA A 283 9.18 -25.33 -26.45
CA ALA A 283 8.97 -26.12 -25.24
C ALA A 283 9.11 -25.30 -23.94
N MET A 284 9.98 -24.27 -23.92
CA MET A 284 10.26 -23.45 -22.73
C MET A 284 9.30 -22.28 -22.50
N ASN A 285 8.44 -21.92 -23.45
CA ASN A 285 7.51 -20.78 -23.30
C ASN A 285 6.03 -21.14 -23.59
N PRO A 286 5.32 -21.91 -22.73
CA PRO A 286 3.91 -22.26 -22.98
C PRO A 286 2.88 -21.18 -22.63
N ALA A 287 3.14 -20.30 -21.66
CA ALA A 287 2.38 -19.08 -21.35
C ALA A 287 2.92 -18.54 -20.02
N THR A 288 3.47 -17.32 -19.98
CA THR A 288 3.85 -16.69 -18.71
C THR A 288 3.55 -15.19 -18.69
N CYS A 289 2.60 -14.87 -17.81
CA CYS A 289 2.26 -13.56 -17.31
C CYS A 289 3.30 -13.04 -16.28
N SER A 290 3.49 -11.73 -16.31
CA SER A 290 3.72 -10.74 -15.24
C SER A 290 4.45 -11.11 -13.94
N HIS A 291 5.39 -10.26 -13.51
CA HIS A 291 5.33 -9.54 -12.21
C HIS A 291 6.23 -8.29 -12.19
N VAL A 292 5.94 -7.42 -11.22
CA VAL A 292 6.18 -5.96 -11.14
C VAL A 292 7.61 -5.60 -10.72
N GLY A 293 8.09 -4.46 -11.21
CA GLY A 293 9.24 -3.73 -10.69
C GLY A 293 9.40 -2.43 -11.47
N HIS A 294 9.64 -1.32 -10.77
CA HIS A 294 9.83 0.06 -11.26
C HIS A 294 10.20 0.16 -12.75
N VAL A 295 9.34 0.77 -13.57
CA VAL A 295 9.60 0.94 -15.01
C VAL A 295 9.97 2.39 -15.29
N PHE A 296 11.28 2.66 -15.38
CA PHE A 296 11.78 3.49 -16.47
C PHE A 296 11.06 3.03 -17.74
N ARG A 297 10.29 3.90 -18.42
CA ARG A 297 9.54 3.60 -19.67
C ARG A 297 10.12 2.38 -20.40
N LYS A 298 9.49 1.20 -20.29
CA LYS A 298 10.04 -0.10 -20.79
C LYS A 298 10.26 -0.07 -22.31
N SER A 299 9.56 0.82 -22.98
CA SER A 299 9.87 1.30 -24.30
C SER A 299 9.36 2.73 -24.40
N THR A 300 9.99 3.51 -25.25
CA THR A 300 9.39 4.77 -25.68
C THR A 300 8.06 4.48 -26.37
N PRO A 301 7.07 5.40 -26.32
CA PRO A 301 5.78 5.21 -27.00
C PRO A 301 5.88 5.12 -28.54
N TYR A 302 7.10 5.03 -29.06
CA TYR A 302 7.47 5.19 -30.45
C TYR A 302 8.71 4.34 -30.72
N SER A 303 8.73 3.64 -31.84
CA SER A 303 9.93 3.01 -32.39
C SER A 303 10.84 4.08 -32.97
N PHE A 304 12.12 4.05 -32.62
CA PHE A 304 13.15 4.90 -33.23
C PHE A 304 14.03 4.06 -34.14
N PRO A 305 14.58 4.64 -35.23
CA PRO A 305 15.60 3.97 -36.03
C PRO A 305 16.75 3.52 -35.13
N GLY A 306 16.95 2.19 -34.98
CA GLY A 306 18.02 1.61 -34.16
C GLY A 306 17.67 1.23 -32.71
N GLY A 307 16.44 1.46 -32.23
CA GLY A 307 15.94 0.98 -30.93
C GLY A 307 16.32 1.81 -29.69
N THR A 308 15.49 1.77 -28.64
CA THR A 308 15.66 2.56 -27.40
C THR A 308 16.95 2.25 -26.65
N SER A 309 17.38 0.99 -26.64
CA SER A 309 18.63 0.56 -26.00
C SER A 309 19.85 1.25 -26.63
N ARG A 310 19.89 1.40 -27.95
CA ARG A 310 20.99 2.10 -28.66
C ARG A 310 21.07 3.58 -28.27
N ILE A 311 19.94 4.27 -28.12
CA ILE A 311 19.89 5.68 -27.74
C ILE A 311 20.36 5.88 -26.29
N VAL A 312 19.85 5.07 -25.36
CA VAL A 312 20.25 5.15 -23.94
C VAL A 312 21.72 4.79 -23.78
N ASN A 313 22.21 3.75 -24.46
CA ASN A 313 23.61 3.37 -24.46
C ASN A 313 24.50 4.45 -25.10
N HIS A 314 24.07 5.11 -26.18
CA HIS A 314 24.78 6.25 -26.77
C HIS A 314 24.94 7.38 -25.75
N ASN A 315 23.83 7.84 -25.15
CA ASN A 315 23.84 8.96 -24.21
C ASN A 315 24.67 8.64 -22.96
N ASN A 316 24.49 7.44 -22.39
CA ASN A 316 25.24 7.01 -21.22
C ASN A 316 26.74 6.81 -21.53
N ALA A 317 27.09 6.37 -22.75
CA ALA A 317 28.48 6.30 -23.19
C ALA A 317 29.11 7.69 -23.33
N ARG A 318 28.38 8.69 -23.85
CA ARG A 318 28.82 10.10 -23.86
C ARG A 318 29.07 10.63 -22.45
N LEU A 319 28.13 10.38 -21.54
CA LEU A 319 28.27 10.71 -20.13
C LEU A 319 29.51 10.04 -19.53
N ALA A 320 29.70 8.75 -19.78
CA ALA A 320 30.83 7.97 -19.28
C ALA A 320 32.18 8.53 -19.76
N GLU A 321 32.31 8.82 -21.05
CA GLU A 321 33.53 9.34 -21.67
C GLU A 321 33.94 10.74 -21.23
N VAL A 322 33.01 11.51 -20.66
CA VAL A 322 33.26 12.89 -20.21
C VAL A 322 33.39 12.97 -18.69
N TRP A 323 32.59 12.21 -17.93
CA TRP A 323 32.38 12.47 -16.49
C TRP A 323 32.76 11.34 -15.54
N LEU A 324 33.06 10.13 -16.02
CA LEU A 324 33.38 8.98 -15.14
C LEU A 324 34.88 8.72 -14.95
N ASP A 325 35.76 9.45 -15.64
CA ASP A 325 37.21 9.22 -15.59
C ASP A 325 37.54 7.73 -15.83
N GLN A 326 38.41 7.14 -15.00
CA GLN A 326 38.74 5.70 -15.01
C GLN A 326 37.56 4.76 -14.70
N TRP A 327 36.44 5.25 -14.13
CA TRP A 327 35.25 4.43 -13.87
C TRP A 327 34.40 4.17 -15.12
N LYS A 328 34.73 4.79 -16.26
CA LYS A 328 34.09 4.45 -17.53
C LYS A 328 34.34 2.99 -17.93
N ASP A 329 35.49 2.43 -17.57
CA ASP A 329 35.83 1.04 -17.90
C ASP A 329 34.97 0.05 -17.12
N PHE A 330 34.65 0.37 -15.85
CA PHE A 330 33.64 -0.36 -15.09
C PHE A 330 32.30 -0.36 -15.82
N TYR A 331 31.83 0.83 -16.19
CA TYR A 331 30.57 0.99 -16.91
C TYR A 331 30.53 0.16 -18.19
N TYR A 332 31.58 0.22 -19.01
CA TYR A 332 31.65 -0.52 -20.28
C TYR A 332 31.79 -2.04 -20.12
N ASN A 333 32.46 -2.51 -19.07
CA ASN A 333 32.53 -3.94 -18.76
C ASN A 333 31.17 -4.50 -18.33
N ILE A 334 30.40 -3.73 -17.57
CA ILE A 334 29.08 -4.15 -17.06
C ILE A 334 27.98 -3.96 -18.09
N ASN A 335 28.11 -2.95 -18.96
CA ASN A 335 27.21 -2.68 -20.05
C ASN A 335 27.91 -2.82 -21.40
N PRO A 336 28.18 -4.06 -21.86
CA PRO A 336 28.88 -4.31 -23.12
C PRO A 336 28.13 -3.74 -24.34
N GLY A 337 26.80 -3.62 -24.25
CA GLY A 337 25.98 -2.98 -25.27
C GLY A 337 26.26 -1.49 -25.47
N ALA A 338 26.96 -0.83 -24.53
CA ALA A 338 27.42 0.55 -24.69
C ALA A 338 28.77 0.66 -25.42
N ARG A 339 29.58 -0.40 -25.46
CA ARG A 339 30.85 -0.42 -26.22
C ARG A 339 30.62 -0.41 -27.73
N SER A 340 29.56 -1.05 -28.19
CA SER A 340 29.26 -1.20 -29.61
C SER A 340 28.55 0.01 -30.23
N VAL A 341 28.24 1.03 -29.43
CA VAL A 341 27.51 2.23 -29.89
C VAL A 341 28.50 3.39 -30.08
N PRO A 342 28.56 4.02 -31.26
CA PRO A 342 29.42 5.18 -31.48
C PRO A 342 29.06 6.30 -30.51
N VAL A 343 30.04 6.84 -29.78
CA VAL A 343 29.84 7.92 -28.79
C VAL A 343 29.61 9.29 -29.46
N GLY A 344 30.05 9.44 -30.72
CA GLY A 344 30.08 10.74 -31.40
C GLY A 344 31.13 11.68 -30.80
N ASP A 345 31.14 12.94 -31.24
CA ASP A 345 32.10 13.93 -30.76
C ASP A 345 31.72 14.45 -29.36
N VAL A 346 32.69 14.36 -28.44
CA VAL A 346 32.58 14.83 -27.04
C VAL A 346 33.61 15.90 -26.72
N SER A 347 34.36 16.41 -27.70
CA SER A 347 35.49 17.33 -27.49
C SER A 347 35.03 18.61 -26.78
N ALA A 348 33.96 19.24 -27.26
CA ALA A 348 33.40 20.44 -26.64
C ALA A 348 32.96 20.23 -25.18
N ARG A 349 32.54 19.01 -24.80
CA ARG A 349 32.15 18.68 -23.43
C ARG A 349 33.37 18.48 -22.52
N ARG A 350 34.47 17.92 -23.04
CA ARG A 350 35.75 17.81 -22.33
C ARG A 350 36.38 19.17 -22.11
N GLU A 351 36.46 20.01 -23.15
CA GLU A 351 36.95 21.39 -23.05
C GLU A 351 36.14 22.21 -22.03
N LEU A 352 34.82 22.03 -22.00
CA LEU A 352 33.97 22.67 -21.01
C LEU A 352 34.32 22.24 -19.58
N ARG A 353 34.53 20.93 -19.35
CA ARG A 353 34.91 20.37 -18.05
C ARG A 353 36.25 20.92 -17.59
N GLU A 354 37.22 21.03 -18.49
CA GLU A 354 38.54 21.62 -18.23
C GLU A 354 38.45 23.11 -17.92
N ARG A 355 37.71 23.87 -18.74
CA ARG A 355 37.51 25.32 -18.58
C ARG A 355 36.86 25.68 -17.25
N LEU A 356 35.86 24.89 -16.83
CA LEU A 356 35.18 25.07 -15.55
C LEU A 356 35.98 24.53 -14.36
N LYS A 357 37.14 23.90 -14.60
CA LYS A 357 38.01 23.27 -13.59
C LYS A 357 37.24 22.31 -12.68
N CYS A 358 36.42 21.45 -13.31
CA CYS A 358 35.58 20.54 -12.57
C CYS A 358 36.42 19.46 -11.87
N LYS A 359 35.93 18.99 -10.73
CA LYS A 359 36.55 17.96 -9.90
C LYS A 359 36.47 16.59 -10.58
N SER A 360 37.26 15.64 -10.09
CA SER A 360 37.25 14.26 -10.58
C SER A 360 36.01 13.50 -10.14
N PHE A 361 35.69 12.42 -10.85
CA PHE A 361 34.65 11.48 -10.47
C PHE A 361 35.00 10.74 -9.17
N ARG A 362 36.29 10.53 -8.89
CA ARG A 362 36.75 10.04 -7.58
C ARG A 362 36.31 10.97 -6.45
N TRP A 363 36.57 12.27 -6.61
CA TRP A 363 36.12 13.27 -5.64
C TRP A 363 34.60 13.23 -5.46
N TYR A 364 33.85 13.06 -6.56
CA TYR A 364 32.40 12.93 -6.52
C TYR A 364 31.94 11.72 -5.69
N LEU A 365 32.52 10.54 -5.90
CA LEU A 365 32.19 9.36 -5.11
C LEU A 365 32.61 9.52 -3.64
N GLU A 366 33.74 10.16 -3.35
CA GLU A 366 34.20 10.34 -1.95
C GLU A 366 33.40 11.40 -1.17
N ASN A 367 32.93 12.45 -1.84
CA ASN A 367 32.41 13.65 -1.16
C ASN A 367 30.91 13.88 -1.39
N VAL A 368 30.37 13.43 -2.52
CA VAL A 368 28.97 13.63 -2.90
C VAL A 368 28.17 12.35 -2.69
N TYR A 369 28.68 11.20 -3.13
CA TYR A 369 27.99 9.91 -3.04
C TYR A 369 28.86 8.79 -2.43
N PRO A 370 29.38 8.95 -1.19
CA PRO A 370 30.18 7.93 -0.50
C PRO A 370 29.40 6.65 -0.17
N GLU A 371 28.07 6.71 -0.21
CA GLU A 371 27.20 5.54 -0.06
C GLU A 371 27.11 4.68 -1.33
N SER A 372 27.69 5.15 -2.45
CA SER A 372 27.73 4.40 -3.70
C SER A 372 28.40 3.04 -3.52
N GLN A 373 27.81 2.02 -4.15
CA GLN A 373 28.39 0.68 -4.18
C GLN A 373 29.54 0.57 -5.20
N MET A 374 29.84 1.61 -5.98
CA MET A 374 30.97 1.58 -6.90
C MET A 374 32.30 1.54 -6.13
N PRO A 375 33.19 0.59 -6.42
CA PRO A 375 34.42 0.44 -5.66
C PRO A 375 35.34 1.62 -5.95
N LEU A 376 35.80 2.26 -4.87
CA LEU A 376 36.89 3.24 -4.93
C LEU A 376 38.24 2.56 -5.12
N GLU A 377 38.43 1.40 -4.50
CA GLU A 377 39.69 0.64 -4.52
C GLU A 377 39.44 -0.85 -4.69
N TYR A 378 40.09 -1.45 -5.69
CA TYR A 378 39.92 -2.85 -6.07
C TYR A 378 41.25 -3.46 -6.54
N TYR A 379 41.38 -4.76 -6.34
CA TYR A 379 42.52 -5.57 -6.78
C TYR A 379 42.29 -6.17 -8.17
N TYR A 380 41.04 -6.46 -8.51
CA TYR A 380 40.69 -7.15 -9.75
C TYR A 380 39.32 -6.72 -10.27
N LEU A 381 39.19 -6.63 -11.60
CA LEU A 381 37.94 -6.42 -12.31
C LEU A 381 37.93 -7.28 -13.59
N GLY A 382 36.98 -8.21 -13.70
CA GLY A 382 36.88 -9.12 -14.84
C GLY A 382 36.09 -10.40 -14.53
N ASP A 383 36.27 -11.42 -15.36
CA ASP A 383 35.68 -12.76 -15.21
C ASP A 383 36.46 -13.63 -14.22
N ILE A 384 35.76 -14.37 -13.36
CA ILE A 384 36.40 -15.29 -12.41
C ILE A 384 36.27 -16.70 -12.97
N ARG A 385 37.37 -17.27 -13.46
CA ARG A 385 37.39 -18.54 -14.21
C ARG A 385 37.93 -19.70 -13.40
N ASN A 386 37.23 -20.83 -13.39
CA ASN A 386 37.71 -22.05 -12.75
C ASN A 386 38.78 -22.77 -13.60
N VAL A 387 39.84 -23.28 -12.97
CA VAL A 387 40.97 -23.92 -13.68
C VAL A 387 40.60 -25.26 -14.31
N GLU A 388 39.84 -26.11 -13.60
CA GLU A 388 39.47 -27.45 -14.05
C GLU A 388 38.38 -27.42 -15.13
N THR A 389 37.28 -26.72 -14.85
CA THR A 389 36.09 -26.72 -15.72
C THR A 389 36.17 -25.71 -16.87
N LYS A 390 37.08 -24.74 -16.81
CA LYS A 390 37.18 -23.59 -17.73
C LYS A 390 35.92 -22.70 -17.79
N ASN A 391 34.99 -22.91 -16.87
CA ASN A 391 33.77 -22.12 -16.72
C ASN A 391 33.99 -20.91 -15.81
N CYS A 392 33.17 -19.88 -15.97
CA CYS A 392 33.22 -18.63 -15.24
C CYS A 392 32.07 -18.54 -14.23
N LEU A 393 32.32 -17.85 -13.12
CA LEU A 393 31.23 -17.42 -12.24
C LEU A 393 30.29 -16.50 -13.02
N ASP A 394 29.00 -16.68 -12.78
CA ASP A 394 27.96 -15.95 -13.50
C ASP A 394 26.82 -15.63 -12.55
N THR A 395 26.39 -14.37 -12.55
CA THR A 395 25.22 -13.94 -11.79
C THR A 395 23.92 -14.50 -12.38
N MET A 396 23.92 -14.97 -13.62
CA MET A 396 22.78 -15.49 -14.38
C MET A 396 21.62 -14.50 -14.49
N GLY A 397 21.86 -13.21 -14.21
CA GLY A 397 20.81 -12.20 -14.06
C GLY A 397 19.93 -12.38 -12.81
N ARG A 398 20.37 -13.22 -11.87
CA ARG A 398 19.67 -13.52 -10.61
C ARG A 398 19.65 -12.32 -9.66
N LYS A 399 18.66 -12.32 -8.78
CA LYS A 399 18.42 -11.25 -7.80
C LYS A 399 19.17 -11.49 -6.48
N SER A 400 19.19 -10.48 -5.62
CA SER A 400 19.70 -10.60 -4.25
C SER A 400 18.91 -11.68 -3.47
N GLY A 401 19.61 -12.50 -2.71
CA GLY A 401 19.12 -13.68 -2.00
C GLY A 401 19.22 -15.01 -2.76
N GLU A 402 19.46 -14.97 -4.07
CA GLU A 402 19.56 -16.17 -4.92
C GLU A 402 20.98 -16.72 -4.99
N ASN A 403 21.11 -17.99 -5.40
CA ASN A 403 22.41 -18.66 -5.50
C ASN A 403 23.23 -18.12 -6.68
N LEU A 404 24.54 -18.04 -6.50
CA LEU A 404 25.50 -17.81 -7.58
C LEU A 404 25.43 -18.96 -8.60
N GLY A 405 25.68 -18.66 -9.88
CA GLY A 405 25.82 -19.66 -10.93
C GLY A 405 27.26 -19.80 -11.44
N MET A 406 27.51 -20.86 -12.20
CA MET A 406 28.71 -21.03 -13.01
C MET A 406 28.31 -21.53 -14.40
N THR A 407 28.89 -20.97 -15.47
CA THR A 407 28.62 -21.38 -16.86
C THR A 407 29.85 -21.14 -17.74
N TYR A 408 29.79 -21.50 -19.02
CA TYR A 408 30.89 -21.27 -19.96
C TYR A 408 31.29 -19.78 -19.99
N CYS A 409 32.58 -19.50 -20.02
CA CYS A 409 33.09 -18.13 -20.13
C CYS A 409 32.78 -17.57 -21.52
N HIS A 410 31.97 -16.53 -21.60
CA HIS A 410 31.58 -15.94 -22.89
C HIS A 410 32.35 -14.65 -23.23
N ASN A 411 33.10 -14.07 -22.28
CA ASN A 411 33.92 -12.86 -22.46
C ASN A 411 33.15 -11.62 -22.97
N LEU A 412 31.82 -11.63 -22.86
CA LEU A 412 30.95 -10.52 -23.28
C LEU A 412 30.74 -9.48 -22.17
N GLY A 413 31.33 -9.67 -20.98
CA GLY A 413 31.09 -8.81 -19.83
C GLY A 413 29.73 -9.04 -19.18
N GLY A 414 29.12 -8.00 -18.61
CA GLY A 414 27.79 -8.07 -18.00
C GLY A 414 27.72 -8.98 -16.76
N ASN A 415 26.97 -10.08 -16.86
CA ASN A 415 26.67 -10.96 -15.72
C ASN A 415 27.88 -11.78 -15.22
N GLN A 416 28.97 -11.84 -16.01
CA GLN A 416 30.23 -12.50 -15.66
C GLN A 416 31.30 -11.52 -15.13
N VAL A 417 30.98 -10.25 -14.94
CA VAL A 417 31.94 -9.25 -14.44
C VAL A 417 31.81 -9.10 -12.94
N PHE A 418 32.93 -9.32 -12.26
CA PHE A 418 33.07 -9.15 -10.82
C PHE A 418 34.24 -8.22 -10.49
N ALA A 419 34.10 -7.44 -9.42
CA ALA A 419 35.18 -6.67 -8.84
C ALA A 419 35.60 -7.30 -7.51
N TYR A 420 36.90 -7.55 -7.32
CA TYR A 420 37.45 -7.92 -6.02
C TYR A 420 38.06 -6.69 -5.36
N THR A 421 37.47 -6.25 -4.25
CA THR A 421 37.77 -4.96 -3.63
C THR A 421 38.86 -5.05 -2.56
N LYS A 422 39.47 -3.92 -2.19
CA LYS A 422 40.39 -3.87 -1.03
C LYS A 422 39.73 -4.19 0.31
N ARG A 423 38.39 -4.11 0.38
CA ARG A 423 37.59 -4.53 1.54
C ARG A 423 37.36 -6.05 1.59
N GLN A 424 38.08 -6.82 0.77
CA GLN A 424 37.95 -8.28 0.68
C GLN A 424 36.53 -8.70 0.24
N GLN A 425 35.86 -7.91 -0.59
CA GLN A 425 34.54 -8.26 -1.14
C GLN A 425 34.68 -8.63 -2.61
N ILE A 426 33.98 -9.67 -3.06
CA ILE A 426 33.82 -9.96 -4.48
C ILE A 426 32.39 -9.56 -4.84
N MET A 427 32.23 -8.62 -5.76
CA MET A 427 30.96 -7.94 -6.01
C MET A 427 30.62 -7.80 -7.49
N SER A 428 29.33 -7.73 -7.81
CA SER A 428 28.76 -7.47 -9.13
C SER A 428 27.49 -6.61 -9.01
N ASP A 429 27.51 -5.41 -9.59
CA ASP A 429 26.49 -4.36 -9.39
C ASP A 429 26.29 -4.03 -7.90
N ASP A 430 25.08 -4.20 -7.37
CA ASP A 430 24.75 -3.95 -5.96
C ASP A 430 25.00 -5.18 -5.05
N ASN A 431 25.37 -6.33 -5.62
CA ASN A 431 25.44 -7.61 -4.92
C ASN A 431 26.87 -8.06 -4.66
N CYS A 432 27.08 -8.67 -3.50
CA CYS A 432 28.30 -9.30 -3.03
C CYS A 432 28.09 -10.81 -2.91
N LEU A 433 29.17 -11.57 -3.08
CA LEU A 433 29.19 -12.98 -2.74
C LEU A 433 29.10 -13.14 -1.22
N ASP A 434 28.13 -13.94 -0.78
CA ASP A 434 27.81 -14.15 0.63
C ASP A 434 27.73 -15.65 0.93
N ALA A 435 28.31 -16.05 2.07
CA ALA A 435 28.23 -17.41 2.54
C ALA A 435 27.97 -17.49 4.05
N SER A 436 26.88 -18.15 4.41
CA SER A 436 26.46 -18.34 5.81
C SER A 436 26.95 -19.65 6.43
N ASN A 437 27.24 -20.68 5.61
CA ASN A 437 27.53 -22.03 6.06
C ASN A 437 28.89 -22.51 5.54
N LYS A 438 29.63 -23.29 6.37
CA LYS A 438 30.96 -23.84 6.01
C LYS A 438 30.96 -24.72 4.75
N ASN A 439 29.84 -25.37 4.43
CA ASN A 439 29.65 -26.29 3.30
C ASN A 439 28.47 -25.91 2.38
N GLY A 440 27.96 -24.68 2.48
CA GLY A 440 26.73 -24.25 1.77
C GLY A 440 26.98 -23.64 0.39
N PRO A 441 25.89 -23.35 -0.36
CA PRO A 441 25.97 -22.59 -1.61
C PRO A 441 26.35 -21.14 -1.33
N ILE A 442 27.00 -20.52 -2.32
CA ILE A 442 27.30 -19.10 -2.30
C ILE A 442 26.11 -18.35 -2.87
N LYS A 443 25.70 -17.28 -2.19
CA LYS A 443 24.57 -16.44 -2.59
C LYS A 443 25.04 -15.07 -3.07
N LEU A 444 24.25 -14.47 -3.95
CA LEU A 444 24.34 -13.06 -4.27
C LEU A 444 23.48 -12.31 -3.26
N VAL A 445 24.08 -11.50 -2.40
CA VAL A 445 23.35 -10.69 -1.40
C VAL A 445 23.84 -9.27 -1.51
N ARG A 446 22.95 -8.29 -1.32
CA ARG A 446 23.33 -6.86 -1.35
C ARG A 446 24.57 -6.59 -0.49
N CYS A 447 25.51 -5.83 -1.05
CA CYS A 447 26.75 -5.51 -0.37
C CYS A 447 26.50 -4.62 0.86
N HIS A 448 26.81 -5.12 2.05
CA HIS A 448 26.58 -4.36 3.30
C HIS A 448 27.87 -3.78 3.91
N GLY A 449 29.05 -4.10 3.37
CA GLY A 449 30.33 -3.48 3.75
C GLY A 449 30.83 -3.76 5.17
N MET A 450 30.18 -4.66 5.92
CA MET A 450 30.54 -4.98 7.32
C MET A 450 31.62 -6.10 7.45
N GLY A 451 32.04 -6.69 6.34
CA GLY A 451 32.91 -7.87 6.34
C GLY A 451 32.18 -9.13 6.82
N GLY A 452 32.91 -10.11 7.39
CA GLY A 452 32.30 -11.33 7.93
C GLY A 452 31.90 -12.33 6.84
N ASN A 453 30.60 -12.57 6.67
CA ASN A 453 30.03 -13.52 5.68
C ASN A 453 30.14 -13.05 4.21
N GLN A 454 30.56 -11.80 3.99
CA GLN A 454 30.89 -11.26 2.66
C GLN A 454 32.39 -11.01 2.46
N ALA A 455 33.24 -11.54 3.35
CA ALA A 455 34.69 -11.36 3.29
C ALA A 455 35.40 -12.57 2.65
N TRP A 456 36.21 -12.29 1.63
CA TRP A 456 36.90 -13.25 0.78
C TRP A 456 38.37 -12.88 0.63
N ALA A 457 39.25 -13.85 0.78
CA ALA A 457 40.68 -13.71 0.53
C ALA A 457 41.04 -14.49 -0.73
N TYR A 458 41.60 -13.80 -1.72
CA TYR A 458 42.15 -14.43 -2.91
C TYR A 458 43.68 -14.58 -2.78
N ASP A 459 44.18 -15.80 -2.94
CA ASP A 459 45.61 -16.08 -3.04
C ASP A 459 46.01 -16.23 -4.51
N GLN A 460 46.93 -15.40 -4.99
CA GLN A 460 47.39 -15.41 -6.38
C GLN A 460 48.31 -16.59 -6.72
N VAL A 461 49.02 -17.13 -5.72
CA VAL A 461 49.95 -18.26 -5.90
C VAL A 461 49.17 -19.56 -5.96
N ASP A 462 48.31 -19.79 -4.96
CA ASP A 462 47.49 -21.00 -4.88
C ASP A 462 46.24 -20.93 -5.77
N LYS A 463 45.95 -19.74 -6.33
CA LYS A 463 44.74 -19.42 -7.09
C LYS A 463 43.46 -19.75 -6.32
N THR A 464 43.44 -19.66 -4.99
CA THR A 464 42.28 -20.04 -4.18
C THR A 464 41.48 -18.82 -3.71
N VAL A 465 40.15 -18.95 -3.74
CA VAL A 465 39.23 -17.96 -3.16
C VAL A 465 38.71 -18.53 -1.85
N LYS A 466 39.21 -18.01 -0.73
CA LYS A 466 38.91 -18.47 0.62
C LYS A 466 37.91 -17.55 1.29
N HIS A 467 36.83 -18.11 1.82
CA HIS A 467 35.89 -17.36 2.64
C HIS A 467 36.50 -17.12 4.04
N VAL A 468 36.67 -15.85 4.41
CA VAL A 468 37.47 -15.45 5.59
C VAL A 468 36.86 -15.98 6.89
N ASN A 469 35.53 -15.93 7.02
CA ASN A 469 34.85 -16.33 8.26
C ASN A 469 34.83 -17.85 8.48
N THR A 470 34.61 -18.64 7.42
CA THR A 470 34.52 -20.10 7.56
C THR A 470 35.88 -20.80 7.42
N GLY A 471 36.84 -20.17 6.75
CA GLY A 471 38.10 -20.77 6.34
C GLY A 471 37.96 -21.79 5.19
N SER A 472 36.76 -21.97 4.64
CA SER A 472 36.48 -22.84 3.50
C SER A 472 36.86 -22.16 2.17
N CYS A 473 37.18 -22.96 1.17
CA CYS A 473 37.48 -22.50 -0.18
C CYS A 473 36.26 -22.64 -1.10
N LEU A 474 36.16 -21.73 -2.07
CA LEU A 474 35.19 -21.79 -3.15
C LEU A 474 35.53 -22.99 -4.05
N GLN A 475 34.57 -23.91 -4.20
CA GLN A 475 34.66 -25.10 -5.04
C GLN A 475 33.73 -24.94 -6.24
N ARG A 476 34.17 -25.48 -7.39
CA ARG A 476 33.29 -25.76 -8.52
C ARG A 476 32.05 -26.58 -8.11
N PRO A 477 31.00 -26.61 -8.94
CA PRO A 477 29.82 -27.43 -8.68
C PRO A 477 30.13 -28.94 -8.60
N ASP A 478 29.39 -29.63 -7.74
CA ASP A 478 29.44 -31.08 -7.58
C ASP A 478 28.72 -31.76 -8.79
N PRO A 479 29.04 -33.02 -9.15
CA PRO A 479 28.47 -33.68 -10.35
C PRO A 479 26.94 -33.76 -10.39
N GLY A 480 26.25 -33.66 -9.24
CA GLY A 480 24.80 -33.70 -9.14
C GLY A 480 24.08 -32.37 -9.38
N ASP A 481 24.79 -31.25 -9.40
CA ASP A 481 24.26 -29.92 -9.74
C ASP A 481 25.33 -29.13 -10.51
N MET A 482 25.25 -29.14 -11.83
CA MET A 482 26.34 -28.66 -12.71
C MET A 482 26.61 -27.15 -12.64
N ASN A 483 25.72 -26.36 -12.04
CA ASN A 483 25.77 -24.89 -12.12
C ASN A 483 25.93 -24.21 -10.75
N LEU A 484 25.95 -24.96 -9.64
CA LEU A 484 25.95 -24.40 -8.28
C LEU A 484 27.33 -24.51 -7.59
N PRO A 485 28.13 -23.43 -7.55
CA PRO A 485 29.38 -23.43 -6.78
C PRO A 485 29.09 -23.46 -5.27
N LEU A 486 29.96 -24.13 -4.53
CA LEU A 486 29.78 -24.47 -3.11
C LEU A 486 31.03 -24.14 -2.30
N LEU A 487 30.88 -23.94 -0.98
CA LEU A 487 32.02 -23.94 -0.08
C LEU A 487 32.40 -25.37 0.33
N ARG A 488 33.71 -25.64 0.34
CA ARG A 488 34.30 -26.91 0.82
C ARG A 488 35.58 -26.64 1.61
N PRO A 489 36.02 -27.56 2.49
CA PRO A 489 37.35 -27.50 3.09
C PRO A 489 38.42 -27.32 2.01
N CYS A 490 39.37 -26.43 2.24
CA CYS A 490 40.43 -26.16 1.29
C CYS A 490 41.28 -27.42 1.07
N ASN A 491 41.25 -27.95 -0.15
CA ASN A 491 42.07 -29.08 -0.59
C ASN A 491 43.02 -28.69 -1.75
N TYR A 492 42.93 -27.44 -2.23
CA TYR A 492 43.78 -26.88 -3.27
C TYR A 492 43.75 -27.65 -4.60
N SER A 493 42.70 -28.46 -4.80
CA SER A 493 42.48 -29.18 -6.05
C SER A 493 42.23 -28.20 -7.21
N PRO A 494 42.44 -28.62 -8.47
CA PRO A 494 42.10 -27.80 -9.64
C PRO A 494 40.65 -27.27 -9.64
N GLY A 495 39.72 -27.99 -9.00
CA GLY A 495 38.34 -27.57 -8.83
C GLY A 495 38.11 -26.42 -7.84
N GLN A 496 39.09 -26.12 -6.98
CA GLN A 496 39.11 -24.96 -6.07
C GLN A 496 40.00 -23.82 -6.56
N GLN A 497 40.65 -23.98 -7.71
CA GLN A 497 41.52 -22.97 -8.28
C GLN A 497 40.74 -22.07 -9.24
N TRP A 498 40.84 -20.76 -9.03
CA TRP A 498 40.15 -19.70 -9.74
C TRP A 498 41.15 -18.67 -10.25
N ILE A 499 41.05 -18.34 -11.53
CA ILE A 499 41.89 -17.38 -12.22
C ILE A 499 41.18 -16.02 -12.18
N MET A 500 41.86 -15.04 -11.61
CA MET A 500 41.51 -13.61 -11.67
C MET A 500 42.64 -12.87 -12.38
N GLU A 501 42.74 -13.07 -13.69
CA GLU A 501 43.72 -12.42 -14.56
C GLU A 501 42.98 -11.40 -15.44
N SER A 502 43.46 -10.16 -15.47
CA SER A 502 42.87 -9.06 -16.24
C SER A 502 43.99 -8.23 -16.84
N ASP A 503 43.78 -7.75 -18.05
CA ASP A 503 44.71 -6.82 -18.71
C ASP A 503 44.74 -5.45 -18.02
N PHE A 504 43.81 -5.18 -17.10
CA PHE A 504 43.70 -3.93 -16.35
C PHE A 504 44.46 -4.02 -15.03
N LYS A 505 45.67 -3.47 -15.00
CA LYS A 505 46.39 -3.17 -13.75
C LYS A 505 45.94 -1.80 -13.23
N PHE A 506 45.40 -1.76 -12.01
CA PHE A 506 45.11 -0.52 -11.30
C PHE A 506 46.42 0.14 -10.87
N ASP A 507 46.71 1.34 -11.36
CA ASP A 507 47.79 2.20 -10.84
C ASP A 507 47.23 3.09 -9.72
N PRO A 508 47.59 2.87 -8.44
CA PRO A 508 46.99 3.59 -7.32
C PRO A 508 47.39 5.06 -7.25
N ALA A 509 48.42 5.47 -7.99
CA ALA A 509 48.98 6.80 -7.90
C ALA A 509 49.51 7.23 -9.26
N GLY A 510 49.12 8.42 -9.70
CA GLY A 510 50.06 9.18 -10.52
C GLY A 510 51.34 9.38 -9.70
N GLY A 511 52.36 8.55 -9.98
CA GLY A 511 53.74 8.78 -9.60
C GLY A 511 54.27 8.02 -8.37
N ALA A 512 55.40 7.33 -8.62
CA ALA A 512 56.44 6.85 -7.71
C ALA A 512 56.32 5.42 -7.13
N ASP A 513 57.12 4.56 -7.75
CA ASP A 513 57.68 3.29 -7.30
C ASP A 513 58.01 3.23 -5.79
N HIS A 514 57.54 2.18 -5.10
CA HIS A 514 58.28 1.46 -4.06
C HIS A 514 57.53 0.16 -3.67
N THR A 515 58.20 -0.96 -3.89
CA THR A 515 57.86 -2.30 -3.37
C THR A 515 58.09 -2.36 -1.86
N VAL A 516 57.30 -3.21 -1.13
CA VAL A 516 57.75 -4.20 -0.11
C VAL A 516 56.69 -4.51 1.00
N LYS A 517 56.31 -5.81 1.02
CA LYS A 517 55.96 -6.76 2.11
C LYS A 517 54.77 -6.53 3.07
N LEU A 518 53.89 -7.55 3.06
CA LEU A 518 52.89 -7.91 4.07
C LEU A 518 53.52 -8.34 5.41
N ALA A 519 52.95 -7.89 6.53
CA ALA A 519 53.26 -8.39 7.89
C ALA A 519 51.97 -8.65 8.70
N GLN A 520 52.05 -9.69 9.54
CA GLN A 520 50.99 -10.37 10.31
C GLN A 520 50.41 -9.57 11.51
N PRO A 521 49.26 -9.99 12.10
CA PRO A 521 48.59 -9.26 13.18
C PRO A 521 48.97 -9.73 14.59
N THR A 522 49.18 -8.82 15.53
CA THR A 522 49.08 -9.06 17.00
C THR A 522 48.48 -7.84 17.75
N PRO A 523 47.81 -8.03 18.91
CA PRO A 523 46.98 -7.01 19.58
C PRO A 523 47.61 -6.50 20.92
N PRO A 524 46.89 -5.80 21.84
CA PRO A 524 46.82 -4.34 21.96
C PRO A 524 47.30 -3.78 23.33
N ALA A 525 47.80 -2.53 23.41
CA ALA A 525 47.83 -1.76 24.67
C ALA A 525 48.15 -0.25 24.56
N ARG A 526 47.30 0.54 25.25
CA ARG A 526 47.53 1.76 26.07
C ARG A 526 47.69 3.18 25.46
N ARG A 527 46.68 4.00 25.83
CA ARG A 527 46.67 5.41 26.31
C ARG A 527 47.94 6.27 26.11
N PHE A 528 47.79 7.50 25.58
CA PHE A 528 47.67 8.74 26.38
C PHE A 528 47.56 10.03 25.52
N LYS A 529 46.81 10.99 26.08
CA LYS A 529 46.96 12.47 26.09
C LYS A 529 46.71 13.32 24.83
N ALA A 530 45.71 14.20 25.00
CA ALA A 530 45.56 15.49 24.36
C ALA A 530 46.78 16.39 24.54
N ASN A 531 47.03 17.26 23.55
CA ASN A 531 47.68 18.55 23.77
C ASN A 531 47.05 19.61 22.87
N VAL A 532 46.66 20.69 23.55
CA VAL A 532 46.23 21.98 23.05
C VAL A 532 47.49 22.79 22.69
N ALA A 533 47.44 23.55 21.60
CA ALA A 533 48.32 24.72 21.43
C ALA A 533 47.52 25.86 20.80
N ASN A 534 47.38 26.93 21.58
CA ASN A 534 46.81 28.22 21.23
C ASN A 534 47.77 29.03 20.35
N PHE A 535 47.22 29.90 19.49
CA PHE A 535 47.76 31.25 19.33
C PHE A 535 46.61 32.26 19.19
N THR A 536 46.70 33.32 20.00
CA THR A 536 45.84 34.52 20.01
C THR A 536 46.70 35.71 19.63
N VAL A 537 46.24 36.59 18.74
CA VAL A 537 46.56 38.03 18.78
C VAL A 537 45.32 38.84 18.36
N ILE A 538 44.99 39.82 19.19
CA ILE A 538 43.98 40.87 19.02
C ILE A 538 44.70 42.16 18.60
N VAL A 539 44.18 42.92 17.62
CA VAL A 539 44.26 44.39 17.61
C VAL A 539 42.95 45.00 17.05
N LYS A 540 42.53 46.08 17.72
CA LYS A 540 41.25 46.82 17.68
C LYS A 540 41.29 48.06 16.77
N ARG A 541 40.08 48.50 16.35
CA ARG A 541 39.58 49.90 16.16
C ARG A 541 40.26 50.77 15.07
N SER A 542 39.66 51.80 14.48
CA SER A 542 38.32 52.41 14.42
C SER A 542 38.43 53.67 13.52
N ASN A 543 37.33 54.12 12.90
CA ASN A 543 36.86 55.53 12.81
C ASN A 543 35.57 55.52 11.94
N LYS A 544 34.36 55.74 12.51
CA LYS A 544 33.66 57.04 12.80
C LYS A 544 33.37 57.83 11.50
N ILE A 545 32.18 58.34 11.21
CA ILE A 545 31.33 59.28 12.00
C ILE A 545 29.82 59.16 11.65
N ASP A 546 29.02 59.61 12.62
CA ASP A 546 27.57 59.66 12.86
C ASP A 546 26.69 60.67 12.08
N LEU A 547 25.40 60.30 12.02
CA LEU A 547 24.10 60.99 12.28
C LEU A 547 23.74 62.41 11.79
N GLN A 548 22.48 62.46 11.31
CA GLN A 548 21.38 63.40 11.61
C GLN A 548 21.04 64.61 10.70
N ASP A 549 19.73 64.65 10.42
CA ASP A 549 18.79 65.76 10.12
C ASP A 549 19.02 66.73 8.95
N CYS A 550 18.03 66.80 8.04
CA CYS A 550 17.24 68.02 7.79
C CYS A 550 16.12 67.81 6.74
N LYS A 551 14.92 68.30 7.10
CA LYS A 551 13.77 68.57 6.21
C LYS A 551 14.05 69.84 5.37
N SER A 552 13.53 69.91 4.14
CA SER A 552 12.63 70.99 3.65
C SER A 552 12.51 71.03 2.10
N ASP A 553 11.24 71.13 1.69
CA ASP A 553 10.61 71.74 0.51
C ASP A 553 11.35 72.03 -0.82
N GLY A 554 10.65 71.71 -1.92
CA GLY A 554 10.87 72.34 -3.24
C GLY A 554 10.39 71.51 -4.44
N LYS A 555 9.20 71.83 -4.96
CA LYS A 555 8.60 71.32 -6.22
C LYS A 555 9.53 71.54 -7.43
N VAL A 556 9.55 70.61 -8.39
CA VAL A 556 9.23 70.80 -9.84
C VAL A 556 9.12 69.42 -10.54
N GLN A 557 8.09 69.26 -11.37
CA GLN A 557 7.79 68.11 -12.25
C GLN A 557 8.78 67.99 -13.43
N GLN A 558 9.14 66.76 -13.83
CA GLN A 558 8.81 66.19 -15.16
C GLN A 558 9.37 64.76 -15.37
N LEU A 559 8.44 63.87 -15.70
CA LEU A 559 8.51 62.67 -16.57
C LEU A 559 9.89 62.13 -16.99
N VAL A 560 10.29 60.95 -16.49
CA VAL A 560 10.81 59.81 -17.29
C VAL A 560 10.55 58.48 -16.54
N SER A 561 10.13 57.49 -17.33
CA SER A 561 9.75 56.11 -17.02
C SER A 561 10.87 55.21 -16.44
N SER A 562 10.42 54.18 -15.71
CA SER A 562 11.08 52.93 -15.28
C SER A 562 11.92 52.96 -13.99
N LYS A 563 11.33 52.43 -12.90
CA LYS A 563 12.05 52.04 -11.67
C LYS A 563 11.70 50.62 -11.28
N ASP A 564 12.64 49.74 -11.57
CA ASP A 564 13.18 48.68 -10.72
C ASP A 564 12.56 48.51 -9.31
N ASP A 565 11.74 47.45 -9.14
CA ASP A 565 11.15 47.04 -7.86
C ASP A 565 11.99 45.97 -7.09
N ARG A 566 13.22 45.67 -7.55
CA ARG A 566 14.11 44.64 -6.95
C ARG A 566 14.32 44.77 -5.42
N PRO A 567 14.47 45.98 -4.82
CA PRO A 567 14.67 46.09 -3.37
C PRO A 567 13.39 45.81 -2.55
N LYS A 568 12.21 46.13 -3.10
CA LYS A 568 10.92 45.97 -2.41
C LYS A 568 10.52 44.50 -2.30
N PHE A 569 10.73 43.71 -3.36
CA PHE A 569 10.41 42.28 -3.38
C PHE A 569 11.24 41.48 -2.35
N ARG A 570 12.56 41.71 -2.30
CA ARG A 570 13.46 41.09 -1.30
C ARG A 570 13.05 41.40 0.14
N SER A 571 12.61 42.63 0.40
CA SER A 571 12.18 43.07 1.74
C SER A 571 10.82 42.52 2.18
N LYS A 572 9.92 42.24 1.23
CA LYS A 572 8.60 41.62 1.49
C LYS A 572 8.70 40.12 1.80
N LEU A 573 9.58 39.39 1.11
CA LEU A 573 9.83 37.96 1.34
C LEU A 573 10.45 37.68 2.72
N LEU A 574 11.27 38.59 3.23
CA LEU A 574 11.90 38.48 4.56
C LEU A 574 10.94 38.86 5.71
N LYS A 575 9.76 39.42 5.41
CA LYS A 575 8.74 39.87 6.39
C LYS A 575 7.37 39.24 6.10
N GLY A 576 7.34 37.96 5.71
CA GLY A 576 6.10 37.20 5.46
C GLY A 576 5.18 37.11 6.69
N PRO A 577 3.89 36.81 6.50
CA PRO A 577 2.89 36.79 7.55
C PRO A 577 3.28 35.83 8.67
N ASN A 578 2.99 36.23 9.91
CA ASN A 578 3.27 35.41 11.08
C ASN A 578 2.02 34.61 11.47
N LEU A 579 2.17 33.67 12.40
CA LEU A 579 1.11 32.75 12.84
C LEU A 579 -0.20 33.46 13.25
N LYS A 580 -0.17 34.72 13.72
CA LYS A 580 -1.38 35.48 14.07
C LYS A 580 -2.22 35.90 12.87
N ASP A 581 -1.61 36.03 11.69
CA ASP A 581 -2.30 36.41 10.47
C ASP A 581 -3.16 35.24 9.92
N PHE A 582 -2.83 34.00 10.32
CA PHE A 582 -3.57 32.79 9.96
C PHE A 582 -4.82 32.54 10.83
N PHE A 583 -4.91 33.14 12.02
CA PHE A 583 -6.10 33.02 12.90
C PHE A 583 -7.24 33.98 12.55
N LYS A 584 -7.05 34.89 11.57
CA LYS A 584 -8.07 35.87 11.15
C LYS A 584 -8.87 35.45 9.92
N ALA A 585 -8.58 34.29 9.34
CA ALA A 585 -9.30 33.76 8.18
C ALA A 585 -10.45 32.82 8.60
N GLU A 586 -11.27 33.24 9.57
CA GLU A 586 -12.60 32.67 9.77
C GLU A 586 -13.57 33.54 8.96
N ASN A 587 -13.93 33.12 7.73
CA ASN A 587 -15.17 33.46 7.01
C ASN A 587 -15.09 33.09 5.52
N LEU A 588 -14.76 31.83 5.20
CA LEU A 588 -15.03 31.25 3.89
C LEU A 588 -15.57 29.82 4.08
N ARG A 589 -16.71 29.72 4.77
CA ARG A 589 -17.64 28.59 4.64
C ARG A 589 -18.91 29.19 4.09
N ASP A 590 -19.05 29.15 2.76
CA ASP A 590 -20.31 29.18 2.02
C ASP A 590 -19.98 29.25 0.54
N GLN A 591 -19.82 28.08 -0.09
CA GLN A 591 -20.21 27.82 -1.47
C GLN A 591 -20.08 26.31 -1.73
N GLU A 592 -21.21 25.62 -1.66
CA GLU A 592 -21.40 24.29 -2.22
C GLU A 592 -21.11 24.34 -3.72
N ASN A 593 -20.01 23.73 -4.15
CA ASN A 593 -19.81 23.33 -5.54
C ASN A 593 -19.73 21.81 -5.58
N ILE A 594 -20.84 21.20 -5.99
CA ILE A 594 -20.94 19.79 -6.36
C ILE A 594 -20.06 19.58 -7.60
N PRO A 595 -19.06 18.68 -7.60
CA PRO A 595 -18.25 18.43 -8.80
C PRO A 595 -19.08 17.75 -9.89
N GLU A 596 -19.09 18.31 -11.10
CA GLU A 596 -19.61 17.64 -12.30
C GLU A 596 -18.73 16.42 -12.66
N GLU A 597 -19.38 15.29 -13.02
CA GLU A 597 -18.74 14.00 -13.31
C GLU A 597 -17.78 14.04 -14.52
N GLU A 598 -16.57 13.49 -14.34
CA GLU A 598 -15.51 13.41 -15.35
C GLU A 598 -15.82 12.43 -16.51
N VAL A 599 -15.58 12.88 -17.75
CA VAL A 599 -15.72 12.09 -18.99
C VAL A 599 -14.47 11.22 -19.26
N VAL A 600 -14.63 9.88 -19.34
CA VAL A 600 -13.55 8.93 -19.64
C VAL A 600 -13.41 8.72 -21.16
N PRO A 601 -12.25 9.03 -21.79
CA PRO A 601 -12.17 9.24 -23.25
C PRO A 601 -12.14 7.98 -24.15
N TYR A 602 -12.04 6.76 -23.60
CA TYR A 602 -11.86 5.52 -24.39
C TYR A 602 -13.06 4.57 -24.38
N LEU A 603 -14.10 4.89 -23.61
CA LEU A 603 -15.40 4.24 -23.68
C LEU A 603 -16.32 5.18 -24.46
N GLN A 604 -17.08 4.68 -25.43
CA GLN A 604 -18.13 5.50 -26.01
C GLN A 604 -19.07 5.90 -24.87
N GLU A 605 -19.52 7.16 -24.81
CA GLU A 605 -20.43 7.64 -23.76
C GLU A 605 -21.66 6.72 -23.59
N ALA A 606 -22.11 6.10 -24.68
CA ALA A 606 -23.18 5.11 -24.67
C ALA A 606 -22.87 3.85 -23.85
N THR A 607 -21.62 3.39 -23.77
CA THR A 607 -21.21 2.11 -23.14
C THR A 607 -20.94 2.23 -21.64
N ARG A 608 -20.78 3.46 -21.13
CA ARG A 608 -20.41 3.72 -19.73
C ARG A 608 -21.62 3.62 -18.78
N TYR A 609 -22.81 3.87 -19.30
CA TYR A 609 -24.06 3.74 -18.57
C TYR A 609 -24.66 2.35 -18.82
N GLY A 610 -25.35 1.80 -17.82
CA GLY A 610 -26.00 0.50 -17.83
C GLY A 610 -27.04 0.29 -18.94
N GLN A 611 -27.45 1.35 -19.65
CA GLN A 611 -28.45 1.33 -20.72
C GLN A 611 -29.77 0.64 -20.31
N LYS A 612 -30.18 0.78 -19.05
CA LYS A 612 -31.32 0.06 -18.44
C LYS A 612 -31.20 -1.48 -18.44
N ARG A 613 -29.97 -2.02 -18.54
CA ARG A 613 -29.73 -3.46 -18.36
C ARG A 613 -30.23 -3.92 -17.01
N LYS A 614 -30.91 -5.06 -17.00
CA LYS A 614 -31.49 -5.67 -15.80
C LYS A 614 -30.44 -6.45 -15.01
N VAL A 615 -30.23 -6.09 -13.74
CA VAL A 615 -29.28 -6.71 -12.82
C VAL A 615 -30.03 -7.57 -11.80
N TYR A 616 -29.62 -8.83 -11.68
CA TYR A 616 -30.10 -9.77 -10.67
C TYR A 616 -28.96 -10.08 -9.69
N PHE A 617 -29.24 -9.95 -8.39
CA PHE A 617 -28.29 -10.27 -7.34
C PHE A 617 -28.56 -11.65 -6.74
N ASP A 618 -27.50 -12.45 -6.64
CA ASP A 618 -27.54 -13.76 -5.99
C ASP A 618 -26.61 -13.76 -4.77
N VAL A 619 -27.19 -13.50 -3.60
CA VAL A 619 -26.43 -13.21 -2.39
C VAL A 619 -26.24 -14.48 -1.56
N TYR A 620 -24.99 -14.96 -1.49
CA TYR A 620 -24.58 -16.10 -0.68
C TYR A 620 -23.57 -15.66 0.39
N GLY A 621 -24.02 -15.51 1.63
CA GLY A 621 -23.07 -15.18 2.69
C GLY A 621 -23.66 -14.74 4.01
N CYS A 622 -23.04 -13.71 4.58
CA CYS A 622 -23.42 -13.13 5.87
C CYS A 622 -24.10 -11.77 5.69
N GLN A 623 -24.47 -11.13 6.80
CA GLN A 623 -25.08 -9.79 6.84
C GLN A 623 -24.23 -8.74 6.12
N MET A 624 -22.89 -8.87 6.16
CA MET A 624 -21.99 -8.00 5.39
C MET A 624 -22.24 -8.10 3.88
N ASN A 625 -22.52 -9.29 3.34
CA ASN A 625 -22.77 -9.46 1.92
C ASN A 625 -24.13 -8.87 1.49
N VAL A 626 -25.13 -8.87 2.39
CA VAL A 626 -26.39 -8.17 2.15
C VAL A 626 -26.15 -6.66 2.06
N ASN A 627 -25.43 -6.08 3.04
CA ASN A 627 -25.04 -4.67 3.02
C ASN A 627 -24.15 -4.32 1.81
N ASP A 628 -23.19 -5.18 1.47
CA ASP A 628 -22.35 -5.01 0.28
C ASP A 628 -23.22 -4.96 -0.99
N THR A 629 -24.32 -5.73 -1.05
CA THR A 629 -25.24 -5.72 -2.19
C THR A 629 -26.01 -4.40 -2.30
N GLU A 630 -26.40 -3.78 -1.19
CA GLU A 630 -27.04 -2.45 -1.19
C GLU A 630 -26.06 -1.35 -1.65
N ILE A 631 -24.78 -1.44 -1.27
CA ILE A 631 -23.70 -0.56 -1.77
C ILE A 631 -23.48 -0.77 -3.26
N ILE A 632 -23.36 -2.03 -3.71
CA ILE A 632 -23.18 -2.36 -5.12
C ILE A 632 -24.37 -1.85 -5.93
N TRP A 633 -25.59 -2.01 -5.42
CA TRP A 633 -26.79 -1.53 -6.10
C TRP A 633 -26.82 0.00 -6.21
N ALA A 634 -26.45 0.74 -5.15
CA ALA A 634 -26.34 2.20 -5.20
C ALA A 634 -25.39 2.67 -6.32
N ILE A 635 -24.23 2.01 -6.44
CA ILE A 635 -23.23 2.31 -7.49
C ILE A 635 -23.76 1.99 -8.90
N LEU A 636 -24.46 0.87 -9.07
CA LEU A 636 -25.02 0.50 -10.37
C LEU A 636 -26.22 1.38 -10.75
N GLN A 637 -27.05 1.78 -9.79
CA GLN A 637 -28.20 2.63 -10.03
C GLN A 637 -27.77 4.03 -10.49
N SER A 638 -26.75 4.63 -9.87
CA SER A 638 -26.21 5.93 -10.32
C SER A 638 -25.65 5.85 -11.76
N ASN A 639 -25.29 4.64 -12.21
CA ASN A 639 -24.84 4.36 -13.57
C ASN A 639 -25.97 3.83 -14.49
N ASN A 640 -27.26 4.04 -14.19
CA ASN A 640 -28.40 3.72 -15.08
C ASN A 640 -28.63 2.21 -15.38
N TYR A 641 -28.32 1.34 -14.41
CA TYR A 641 -28.78 -0.06 -14.40
C TYR A 641 -30.16 -0.19 -13.73
N VAL A 642 -30.91 -1.25 -14.05
CA VAL A 642 -32.25 -1.51 -13.48
C VAL A 642 -32.21 -2.84 -12.71
N LYS A 643 -32.82 -2.92 -11.52
CA LYS A 643 -32.87 -4.16 -10.74
C LYS A 643 -33.99 -5.07 -11.29
N THR A 644 -33.77 -6.38 -11.27
CA THR A 644 -34.83 -7.37 -11.47
C THR A 644 -34.76 -8.45 -10.38
N ASP A 645 -35.92 -8.91 -9.93
CA ASP A 645 -36.03 -10.08 -9.03
C ASP A 645 -36.25 -11.39 -9.82
N GLU A 646 -36.45 -11.29 -11.14
CA GLU A 646 -36.61 -12.42 -12.06
C GLU A 646 -35.30 -12.72 -12.77
N LEU A 647 -34.69 -13.88 -12.46
CA LEU A 647 -33.44 -14.34 -13.09
C LEU A 647 -33.58 -14.46 -14.62
N LEU A 648 -34.79 -14.78 -15.10
CA LEU A 648 -35.03 -14.93 -16.53
C LEU A 648 -35.12 -13.60 -17.30
N GLU A 649 -35.16 -12.47 -16.62
CA GLU A 649 -35.15 -11.15 -17.26
C GLU A 649 -33.81 -10.44 -17.14
N ALA A 650 -32.87 -11.02 -16.38
CA ALA A 650 -31.59 -10.40 -16.09
C ALA A 650 -30.64 -10.43 -17.31
N ASP A 651 -30.04 -9.27 -17.58
CA ASP A 651 -28.89 -9.11 -18.47
C ASP A 651 -27.57 -9.33 -17.71
N VAL A 652 -27.53 -8.98 -16.42
CA VAL A 652 -26.35 -9.16 -15.57
C VAL A 652 -26.73 -9.93 -14.31
N VAL A 653 -26.01 -11.01 -14.01
CA VAL A 653 -26.18 -11.79 -12.78
C VAL A 653 -24.95 -11.61 -11.91
N LEU A 654 -25.10 -10.98 -10.74
CA LEU A 654 -24.02 -10.73 -9.79
C LEU A 654 -24.16 -11.65 -8.58
N ILE A 655 -23.24 -12.60 -8.46
CA ILE A 655 -23.17 -13.53 -7.34
C ILE A 655 -22.30 -12.90 -6.25
N VAL A 656 -22.91 -12.41 -5.17
CA VAL A 656 -22.19 -11.80 -4.03
C VAL A 656 -21.91 -12.88 -3.00
N THR A 657 -20.63 -13.20 -2.79
CA THR A 657 -20.22 -14.43 -2.12
C THR A 657 -19.29 -14.22 -0.92
N CYS A 658 -19.36 -15.13 0.04
CA CYS A 658 -18.51 -15.15 1.23
C CYS A 658 -17.42 -16.24 1.13
N ALA A 659 -16.19 -15.93 1.52
CA ALA A 659 -15.08 -16.90 1.58
C ALA A 659 -15.00 -17.68 2.92
N ILE A 660 -15.91 -17.40 3.85
CA ILE A 660 -15.73 -17.70 5.28
C ILE A 660 -16.55 -18.91 5.73
N ARG A 661 -17.29 -19.61 4.86
CA ARG A 661 -18.08 -20.79 5.25
C ARG A 661 -17.68 -22.03 4.46
N ASP A 662 -17.61 -23.16 5.15
CA ASP A 662 -17.36 -24.44 4.50
C ASP A 662 -18.54 -24.80 3.57
N GLY A 663 -18.24 -25.43 2.42
CA GLY A 663 -19.21 -25.72 1.37
C GLY A 663 -19.76 -24.51 0.59
N ALA A 664 -19.35 -23.28 0.91
CA ALA A 664 -19.76 -22.09 0.14
C ALA A 664 -19.21 -22.13 -1.30
N GLU A 665 -17.99 -22.64 -1.49
CA GLU A 665 -17.38 -22.81 -2.81
C GLU A 665 -18.19 -23.78 -3.69
N GLN A 666 -18.60 -24.94 -3.16
CA GLN A 666 -19.40 -25.91 -3.91
C GLN A 666 -20.76 -25.34 -4.35
N LYS A 667 -21.41 -24.53 -3.49
CA LYS A 667 -22.67 -23.86 -3.85
C LYS A 667 -22.48 -22.90 -5.03
N ILE A 668 -21.36 -22.18 -5.07
CA ILE A 668 -21.04 -21.27 -6.17
C ILE A 668 -20.83 -22.07 -7.45
N TRP A 669 -20.06 -23.16 -7.42
CA TRP A 669 -19.84 -24.03 -8.59
C TRP A 669 -21.15 -24.61 -9.13
N ASN A 670 -21.99 -25.18 -8.27
CA ASN A 670 -23.29 -25.71 -8.67
C ASN A 670 -24.19 -24.62 -9.28
N ARG A 671 -24.11 -23.39 -8.74
CA ARG A 671 -24.86 -22.26 -9.26
C ARG A 671 -24.34 -21.79 -10.62
N LEU A 672 -23.03 -21.75 -10.82
CA LEU A 672 -22.41 -21.44 -12.10
C LEU A 672 -22.80 -22.47 -13.18
N ASP A 673 -22.83 -23.77 -12.84
CA ASP A 673 -23.28 -24.81 -13.77
C ASP A 673 -24.75 -24.62 -14.18
N TYR A 674 -25.62 -24.23 -13.25
CA TYR A 674 -27.01 -23.88 -13.56
C TYR A 674 -27.11 -22.67 -14.50
N LEU A 675 -26.36 -21.59 -14.22
CA LEU A 675 -26.33 -20.39 -15.08
C LEU A 675 -25.74 -20.69 -16.46
N ARG A 676 -24.76 -21.60 -16.55
CA ARG A 676 -24.20 -22.08 -17.82
C ARG A 676 -25.25 -22.76 -18.70
N GLY A 677 -26.13 -23.55 -18.09
CA GLY A 677 -27.28 -24.15 -18.78
C GLY A 677 -28.23 -23.10 -19.38
N ILE A 678 -28.52 -22.04 -18.63
CA ILE A 678 -29.35 -20.92 -19.09
C ILE A 678 -28.66 -20.14 -20.22
N ASN A 679 -27.35 -19.86 -20.08
CA ASN A 679 -26.59 -19.11 -21.09
C ASN A 679 -26.53 -19.86 -22.43
N LYS A 680 -26.35 -21.19 -22.44
CA LYS A 680 -26.38 -21.99 -23.68
C LYS A 680 -27.70 -21.88 -24.44
N ASN A 681 -28.83 -21.78 -23.74
CA ASN A 681 -30.15 -21.62 -24.37
C ASN A 681 -30.41 -20.17 -24.81
N ARG A 682 -29.83 -19.17 -24.12
CA ARG A 682 -29.98 -17.73 -24.42
C ARG A 682 -29.03 -17.17 -25.47
N SER A 683 -27.84 -17.74 -25.60
CA SER A 683 -26.78 -17.27 -26.52
C SER A 683 -27.25 -17.19 -27.98
N ARG A 684 -28.34 -17.88 -28.33
CA ARG A 684 -28.99 -17.79 -29.65
C ARG A 684 -29.84 -16.53 -29.88
N TYR A 685 -30.26 -15.82 -28.82
CA TYR A 685 -31.24 -14.72 -28.88
C TYR A 685 -30.84 -13.43 -28.13
N SER A 686 -29.91 -13.48 -27.17
CA SER A 686 -29.43 -12.27 -26.48
C SER A 686 -27.93 -12.35 -26.15
N PRO A 687 -27.06 -11.63 -26.88
CA PRO A 687 -25.61 -11.59 -26.64
C PRO A 687 -25.20 -10.78 -25.39
N ARG A 688 -26.15 -10.33 -24.57
CA ARG A 688 -25.92 -9.39 -23.45
C ARG A 688 -25.86 -10.03 -22.06
N PHE A 689 -26.02 -11.35 -21.92
CA PHE A 689 -26.04 -12.02 -20.62
C PHE A 689 -24.64 -12.14 -20.01
N LYS A 690 -24.41 -11.51 -18.86
CA LYS A 690 -23.11 -11.47 -18.15
C LYS A 690 -23.20 -12.01 -16.72
N VAL A 691 -22.18 -12.74 -16.29
CA VAL A 691 -22.11 -13.31 -14.93
C VAL A 691 -20.90 -12.76 -14.18
N GLY A 692 -21.13 -12.17 -13.01
CA GLY A 692 -20.09 -11.65 -12.13
C GLY A 692 -20.02 -12.38 -10.78
N ILE A 693 -18.81 -12.60 -10.26
CA ILE A 693 -18.58 -13.10 -8.89
C ILE A 693 -17.97 -11.99 -8.05
N LEU A 694 -18.66 -11.60 -6.98
CA LEU A 694 -18.30 -10.50 -6.10
C LEU A 694 -18.04 -10.99 -4.67
N GLY A 695 -17.33 -10.19 -3.87
CA GLY A 695 -17.13 -10.41 -2.43
C GLY A 695 -15.88 -11.22 -2.09
N CYS A 696 -15.74 -11.64 -0.83
CA CYS A 696 -14.47 -12.20 -0.33
C CYS A 696 -14.01 -13.45 -1.11
N MET A 697 -14.95 -14.23 -1.68
CA MET A 697 -14.59 -15.44 -2.42
C MET A 697 -13.89 -15.12 -3.75
N ALA A 698 -14.13 -13.93 -4.32
CA ALA A 698 -13.52 -13.48 -5.56
C ALA A 698 -11.99 -13.52 -5.51
N GLU A 699 -11.38 -13.13 -4.38
CA GLU A 699 -9.92 -13.16 -4.20
C GLU A 699 -9.35 -14.58 -4.26
N ARG A 700 -10.09 -15.56 -3.71
CA ARG A 700 -9.66 -16.96 -3.63
C ARG A 700 -9.89 -17.69 -4.95
N LEU A 701 -11.03 -17.43 -5.61
CA LEU A 701 -11.42 -18.13 -6.82
C LEU A 701 -10.80 -17.57 -8.10
N LYS A 702 -10.11 -16.43 -8.05
CA LYS A 702 -9.57 -15.74 -9.24
C LYS A 702 -8.82 -16.68 -10.21
N HIS A 703 -7.89 -17.50 -9.74
CA HIS A 703 -7.11 -18.40 -10.60
C HIS A 703 -7.98 -19.53 -11.17
N LYS A 704 -8.79 -20.17 -10.32
CA LYS A 704 -9.68 -21.28 -10.74
C LYS A 704 -10.75 -20.82 -11.73
N VAL A 705 -11.32 -19.63 -11.53
CA VAL A 705 -12.35 -19.05 -12.40
C VAL A 705 -11.76 -18.55 -13.72
N LEU A 706 -10.54 -18.01 -13.70
CA LEU A 706 -9.84 -17.60 -14.92
C LEU A 706 -9.41 -18.80 -15.78
N GLU A 707 -8.92 -19.88 -15.16
CA GLU A 707 -8.39 -21.06 -15.85
C GLU A 707 -9.45 -22.10 -16.23
N LYS A 708 -10.45 -22.35 -15.38
CA LYS A 708 -11.37 -23.51 -15.53
C LYS A 708 -12.78 -23.16 -16.00
N ASP A 709 -13.22 -21.91 -15.89
CA ASP A 709 -14.63 -21.57 -16.15
C ASP A 709 -14.79 -20.40 -17.13
N SER A 710 -15.29 -20.68 -18.33
CA SER A 710 -15.60 -19.65 -19.33
C SER A 710 -16.90 -18.89 -19.06
N THR A 711 -17.68 -19.27 -18.04
CA THR A 711 -19.01 -18.70 -17.76
C THR A 711 -18.95 -17.36 -17.02
N VAL A 712 -17.85 -17.05 -16.34
CA VAL A 712 -17.72 -15.84 -15.51
C VAL A 712 -17.02 -14.73 -16.28
N ASP A 713 -17.70 -13.59 -16.41
CA ASP A 713 -17.22 -12.41 -17.12
C ASP A 713 -16.51 -11.41 -16.18
N VAL A 714 -17.01 -11.24 -14.95
CA VAL A 714 -16.50 -10.23 -13.99
C VAL A 714 -16.13 -10.88 -12.64
N VAL A 715 -15.00 -10.47 -12.06
CA VAL A 715 -14.63 -10.86 -10.69
C VAL A 715 -14.20 -9.63 -9.90
N ALA A 716 -14.93 -9.27 -8.83
CA ALA A 716 -14.60 -8.09 -8.01
C ALA A 716 -14.50 -8.38 -6.50
N GLY A 717 -13.46 -7.87 -5.85
CA GLY A 717 -13.23 -7.98 -4.42
C GLY A 717 -14.05 -6.97 -3.59
N PRO A 718 -14.11 -7.14 -2.25
CA PRO A 718 -14.91 -6.28 -1.36
C PRO A 718 -14.55 -4.78 -1.36
N ASP A 719 -13.32 -4.44 -1.75
CA ASP A 719 -12.79 -3.07 -1.78
C ASP A 719 -12.80 -2.48 -3.21
N SER A 720 -13.43 -3.16 -4.19
CA SER A 720 -13.36 -2.79 -5.61
C SER A 720 -14.73 -2.57 -6.27
N TYR A 721 -15.83 -2.44 -5.51
CA TYR A 721 -17.19 -2.30 -6.05
C TYR A 721 -17.42 -0.99 -6.81
N ARG A 722 -16.70 0.10 -6.49
CA ARG A 722 -16.75 1.35 -7.27
C ARG A 722 -16.32 1.15 -8.74
N ASP A 723 -15.45 0.18 -8.97
CA ASP A 723 -14.94 -0.16 -10.30
C ASP A 723 -15.92 -1.02 -11.11
N LEU A 724 -17.00 -1.52 -10.49
CA LEU A 724 -17.91 -2.48 -11.11
C LEU A 724 -18.57 -2.00 -12.41
N PRO A 725 -19.04 -0.73 -12.55
CA PRO A 725 -19.57 -0.23 -13.81
C PRO A 725 -18.55 -0.32 -14.95
N ARG A 726 -17.28 0.05 -14.68
CA ARG A 726 -16.18 -0.06 -15.65
C ARG A 726 -15.89 -1.52 -15.97
N LEU A 727 -15.81 -2.39 -14.96
CA LEU A 727 -15.56 -3.82 -15.15
C LEU A 727 -16.63 -4.48 -16.02
N LEU A 728 -17.92 -4.17 -15.81
CA LEU A 728 -19.03 -4.67 -16.62
C LEU A 728 -18.95 -4.16 -18.06
N ALA A 729 -18.64 -2.88 -18.28
CA ALA A 729 -18.48 -2.30 -19.61
C ALA A 729 -17.34 -2.95 -20.42
N LEU A 730 -16.22 -3.31 -19.77
CA LEU A 730 -15.10 -4.00 -20.43
C LEU A 730 -15.46 -5.39 -20.97
N THR A 731 -16.49 -6.04 -20.41
CA THR A 731 -16.92 -7.39 -20.83
C THR A 731 -17.72 -7.42 -22.12
N GLU A 732 -18.08 -6.27 -22.68
CA GLU A 732 -18.83 -6.19 -23.95
C GLU A 732 -18.02 -6.67 -25.16
N ASN A 733 -16.69 -6.66 -25.08
CA ASN A 733 -15.79 -7.19 -26.12
C ASN A 733 -15.34 -8.65 -25.85
N ASP A 734 -16.13 -9.43 -25.10
CA ASP A 734 -15.81 -10.81 -24.66
C ASP A 734 -14.49 -10.95 -23.88
N GLN A 735 -14.05 -9.86 -23.23
CA GLN A 735 -12.91 -9.86 -22.32
C GLN A 735 -13.37 -10.06 -20.88
N LYS A 736 -12.74 -11.00 -20.16
CA LYS A 736 -12.96 -11.15 -18.72
C LYS A 736 -12.28 -10.00 -17.96
N SER A 737 -12.95 -9.45 -16.95
CA SER A 737 -12.43 -8.35 -16.14
C SER A 737 -12.34 -8.75 -14.66
N VAL A 738 -11.22 -8.38 -14.00
CA VAL A 738 -10.94 -8.79 -12.61
C VAL A 738 -10.32 -7.65 -11.82
N ASN A 739 -10.89 -7.31 -10.66
CA ASN A 739 -10.28 -6.41 -9.67
C ASN A 739 -10.53 -6.93 -8.24
N VAL A 740 -9.48 -7.44 -7.58
CA VAL A 740 -9.56 -7.98 -6.20
C VAL A 740 -8.52 -7.34 -5.28
N LEU A 741 -8.02 -6.16 -5.65
CA LEU A 741 -7.02 -5.45 -4.86
C LEU A 741 -7.65 -4.89 -3.59
N LEU A 742 -6.94 -5.04 -2.46
CA LEU A 742 -7.34 -4.47 -1.18
C LEU A 742 -6.85 -3.03 -1.09
N SER A 743 -7.75 -2.11 -0.76
CA SER A 743 -7.41 -0.70 -0.55
C SER A 743 -6.94 -0.47 0.89
N PHE A 744 -6.07 0.52 1.08
CA PHE A 744 -5.62 0.93 2.41
C PHE A 744 -6.63 1.83 3.13
N ASP A 745 -7.53 2.51 2.41
CA ASP A 745 -8.42 3.54 2.96
C ASP A 745 -9.90 3.40 2.56
N GLU A 746 -10.26 2.47 1.67
CA GLU A 746 -11.66 2.33 1.21
C GLU A 746 -12.64 1.90 2.31
N THR A 747 -13.66 2.73 2.53
CA THR A 747 -14.76 2.51 3.49
C THR A 747 -16.15 2.78 2.89
N TYR A 748 -16.27 3.26 1.65
CA TYR A 748 -17.53 3.67 1.00
C TYR A 748 -18.30 4.74 1.79
N ALA A 749 -17.60 5.65 2.47
CA ALA A 749 -18.22 6.64 3.35
C ALA A 749 -19.16 7.61 2.62
N ASP A 750 -18.85 7.92 1.37
CA ASP A 750 -19.59 8.79 0.45
C ASP A 750 -20.72 8.08 -0.32
N VAL A 751 -20.78 6.75 -0.30
CA VAL A 751 -21.84 6.00 -0.98
C VAL A 751 -22.99 5.75 -0.02
N MET A 752 -24.13 6.37 -0.30
CA MET A 752 -25.38 6.08 0.40
C MET A 752 -26.00 4.76 -0.11
N PRO A 753 -26.15 3.72 0.73
CA PRO A 753 -26.73 2.46 0.30
C PRO A 753 -28.20 2.63 -0.09
N VAL A 754 -28.61 1.96 -1.17
CA VAL A 754 -30.01 1.93 -1.59
C VAL A 754 -30.64 0.63 -1.11
N ARG A 755 -31.68 0.73 -0.28
CA ARG A 755 -32.34 -0.43 0.33
C ARG A 755 -32.99 -1.29 -0.74
N LEU A 756 -32.69 -2.59 -0.70
CA LEU A 756 -33.29 -3.55 -1.63
C LEU A 756 -34.71 -3.97 -1.23
N ASN A 757 -35.09 -3.73 0.02
CA ASN A 757 -36.42 -4.00 0.57
C ASN A 757 -36.91 -2.78 1.37
N GLU A 758 -37.65 -1.89 0.71
CA GLU A 758 -38.17 -0.64 1.28
C GLU A 758 -39.12 -0.89 2.47
N ASN A 759 -39.80 -2.04 2.49
CA ASN A 759 -40.73 -2.43 3.56
C ASN A 759 -40.05 -3.02 4.81
N SER A 760 -38.72 -3.09 4.85
CA SER A 760 -38.00 -3.62 6.01
C SER A 760 -38.02 -2.63 7.17
N THR A 761 -38.41 -3.11 8.36
CA THR A 761 -38.41 -2.35 9.61
C THR A 761 -37.02 -2.25 10.26
N SER A 762 -36.05 -3.02 9.75
CA SER A 762 -34.66 -3.03 10.20
C SER A 762 -33.68 -2.79 9.06
N ALA A 763 -32.52 -2.22 9.37
CA ALA A 763 -31.45 -1.94 8.41
C ALA A 763 -30.06 -2.27 8.99
N PHE A 764 -29.11 -2.54 8.10
CA PHE A 764 -27.70 -2.72 8.43
C PHE A 764 -26.93 -1.45 8.10
N VAL A 765 -26.02 -1.03 9.00
CA VAL A 765 -25.19 0.15 8.78
C VAL A 765 -23.73 -0.25 8.95
N SER A 766 -22.95 -0.22 7.87
CA SER A 766 -21.52 -0.55 7.96
C SER A 766 -20.74 0.62 8.55
N ILE A 767 -20.11 0.40 9.70
CA ILE A 767 -19.32 1.40 10.43
C ILE A 767 -17.81 1.24 10.22
N MET A 768 -17.37 0.07 9.77
CA MET A 768 -15.96 -0.23 9.54
C MET A 768 -15.75 -1.45 8.64
N ARG A 769 -14.55 -1.56 8.07
CA ARG A 769 -14.12 -2.70 7.24
C ARG A 769 -12.73 -3.19 7.66
N GLY A 770 -12.46 -4.48 7.45
CA GLY A 770 -11.17 -5.11 7.75
C GLY A 770 -11.01 -5.54 9.22
N CYS A 771 -9.94 -6.30 9.52
CA CYS A 771 -9.70 -6.86 10.85
C CYS A 771 -8.20 -6.99 11.13
N ASP A 772 -7.74 -6.46 12.28
CA ASP A 772 -6.32 -6.44 12.67
C ASP A 772 -5.99 -7.57 13.65
N ASN A 773 -6.98 -8.32 14.16
CA ASN A 773 -6.78 -9.36 15.18
C ASN A 773 -5.89 -10.54 14.73
N MET A 774 -5.75 -10.78 13.42
CA MET A 774 -5.01 -11.91 12.79
C MET A 774 -5.09 -13.25 13.56
N CYS A 775 -6.29 -13.66 13.96
CA CYS A 775 -6.52 -14.98 14.55
C CYS A 775 -6.03 -16.08 13.62
N THR A 776 -5.46 -17.17 14.14
CA THR A 776 -4.70 -18.12 13.31
C THR A 776 -5.53 -18.81 12.25
N TYR A 777 -6.83 -19.01 12.50
CA TYR A 777 -7.80 -19.63 11.60
C TYR A 777 -8.51 -18.63 10.67
N CYS A 778 -8.40 -17.32 10.92
CA CYS A 778 -9.23 -16.31 10.24
C CYS A 778 -8.57 -15.82 8.94
N ILE A 779 -9.32 -15.84 7.84
CA ILE A 779 -8.88 -15.37 6.51
C ILE A 779 -9.20 -13.88 6.25
N VAL A 780 -10.03 -13.28 7.10
CA VAL A 780 -10.56 -11.92 6.90
C VAL A 780 -9.47 -10.87 6.66
N PRO A 781 -8.34 -10.82 7.41
CA PRO A 781 -7.31 -9.80 7.18
C PRO A 781 -6.70 -9.86 5.76
N PHE A 782 -6.74 -11.02 5.12
CA PHE A 782 -6.22 -11.24 3.77
C PHE A 782 -7.25 -10.98 2.67
N THR A 783 -8.55 -10.98 2.99
CA THR A 783 -9.67 -10.81 2.04
C THR A 783 -10.39 -9.48 2.15
N ARG A 784 -10.24 -8.75 3.27
CA ARG A 784 -10.84 -7.42 3.52
C ARG A 784 -9.84 -6.38 4.05
N GLY A 785 -8.56 -6.75 4.20
CA GLY A 785 -7.51 -5.82 4.62
C GLY A 785 -7.53 -5.44 6.11
N LYS A 786 -6.79 -4.37 6.43
CA LYS A 786 -6.63 -3.81 7.79
C LYS A 786 -7.88 -3.09 8.27
N GLU A 787 -8.01 -2.90 9.59
CA GLU A 787 -9.14 -2.19 10.19
C GLU A 787 -9.19 -0.71 9.81
N ARG A 788 -10.28 -0.32 9.15
CA ARG A 788 -10.62 1.04 8.72
C ARG A 788 -12.01 1.40 9.23
N SER A 789 -12.11 2.49 9.98
CA SER A 789 -13.38 3.01 10.48
C SER A 789 -13.91 4.08 9.54
N ARG A 790 -15.22 4.02 9.28
CA ARG A 790 -15.95 5.09 8.57
C ARG A 790 -16.07 6.31 9.49
N PRO A 791 -16.04 7.55 8.98
CA PRO A 791 -16.23 8.74 9.82
C PRO A 791 -17.59 8.76 10.54
N VAL A 792 -17.64 9.26 11.77
CA VAL A 792 -18.85 9.31 12.61
C VAL A 792 -19.96 10.09 11.92
N ASP A 793 -19.66 11.28 11.38
CA ASP A 793 -20.66 12.12 10.71
C ASP A 793 -21.36 11.40 9.54
N SER A 794 -20.62 10.56 8.82
CA SER A 794 -21.18 9.79 7.73
C SER A 794 -22.14 8.71 8.22
N ILE A 795 -21.85 8.08 9.35
CA ILE A 795 -22.71 7.05 9.96
C ILE A 795 -23.98 7.71 10.50
N LEU A 796 -23.85 8.85 11.19
CA LEU A 796 -24.99 9.58 11.76
C LEU A 796 -25.96 10.06 10.67
N ARG A 797 -25.45 10.58 9.55
CA ARG A 797 -26.29 10.96 8.40
C ARG A 797 -27.07 9.77 7.84
N GLU A 798 -26.45 8.60 7.73
CA GLU A 798 -27.14 7.40 7.24
C GLU A 798 -28.23 6.93 8.22
N VAL A 799 -27.94 6.92 9.52
CA VAL A 799 -28.92 6.55 10.56
C VAL A 799 -30.10 7.54 10.59
N ASP A 800 -29.83 8.84 10.47
CA ASP A 800 -30.88 9.87 10.42
C ASP A 800 -31.80 9.69 9.19
N LEU A 801 -31.22 9.43 8.01
CA LEU A 801 -32.01 9.15 6.81
C LEU A 801 -32.83 7.86 6.92
N LEU A 802 -32.28 6.81 7.53
CA LEU A 802 -33.03 5.58 7.82
C LEU A 802 -34.17 5.84 8.81
N SER A 803 -33.95 6.69 9.80
CA SER A 803 -34.97 7.14 10.76
C SER A 803 -36.13 7.84 10.05
N GLN A 804 -35.82 8.78 9.16
CA GLN A 804 -36.82 9.50 8.36
C GLN A 804 -37.59 8.58 7.40
N GLN A 805 -36.98 7.50 6.94
CA GLN A 805 -37.63 6.45 6.14
C GLN A 805 -38.51 5.48 6.96
N GLY A 806 -38.62 5.68 8.28
CA GLY A 806 -39.44 4.86 9.16
C GLY A 806 -38.80 3.56 9.63
N VAL A 807 -37.47 3.41 9.50
CA VAL A 807 -36.74 2.28 10.08
C VAL A 807 -36.79 2.35 11.60
N LYS A 808 -37.05 1.22 12.26
CA LYS A 808 -37.19 1.13 13.72
C LYS A 808 -36.02 0.42 14.40
N GLU A 809 -35.15 -0.24 13.65
CA GLU A 809 -33.96 -0.91 14.18
C GLU A 809 -32.78 -0.79 13.21
N VAL A 810 -31.62 -0.36 13.71
CA VAL A 810 -30.35 -0.39 12.96
C VAL A 810 -29.35 -1.31 13.64
N THR A 811 -28.67 -2.13 12.85
CA THR A 811 -27.58 -2.98 13.33
C THR A 811 -26.26 -2.51 12.73
N LEU A 812 -25.36 -2.03 13.60
CA LEU A 812 -24.02 -1.62 13.23
C LEU A 812 -23.17 -2.85 12.84
N LEU A 813 -22.61 -2.81 11.63
CA LEU A 813 -21.87 -3.88 11.00
C LEU A 813 -20.39 -3.56 10.81
N GLY A 814 -19.56 -4.56 11.04
CA GLY A 814 -18.11 -4.54 10.81
C GLY A 814 -17.51 -5.91 11.10
N GLN A 815 -16.22 -6.09 10.85
CA GLN A 815 -15.52 -7.33 11.20
C GLN A 815 -15.06 -7.36 12.67
N ASN A 816 -14.87 -6.20 13.29
CA ASN A 816 -14.55 -6.04 14.71
C ASN A 816 -15.14 -4.72 15.24
N VAL A 817 -16.47 -4.62 15.33
CA VAL A 817 -17.16 -3.32 15.52
C VAL A 817 -16.68 -2.51 16.72
N ASN A 818 -16.30 -3.16 17.82
CA ASN A 818 -15.87 -2.49 19.04
C ASN A 818 -14.39 -2.08 19.05
N SER A 819 -13.63 -2.34 17.97
CA SER A 819 -12.35 -1.66 17.72
C SER A 819 -12.48 -0.38 16.89
N TYR A 820 -13.72 0.05 16.60
CA TYR A 820 -13.99 1.29 15.88
C TYR A 820 -13.24 2.48 16.48
N ARG A 821 -12.58 3.24 15.59
CA ARG A 821 -11.88 4.46 15.93
C ARG A 821 -11.84 5.43 14.76
N ASP A 822 -12.53 6.55 14.92
CA ASP A 822 -12.55 7.63 13.93
C ASP A 822 -11.49 8.68 14.24
N THR A 823 -10.56 8.88 13.30
CA THR A 823 -9.48 9.87 13.39
C THR A 823 -9.72 11.11 12.51
N SER A 824 -10.84 11.19 11.79
CA SER A 824 -11.11 12.28 10.82
C SER A 824 -11.15 13.67 11.47
N HIS A 825 -11.59 13.78 12.73
CA HIS A 825 -11.67 15.05 13.47
C HIS A 825 -10.43 15.38 14.33
N SER A 826 -9.32 14.64 14.20
CA SER A 826 -8.15 14.77 15.09
C SER A 826 -7.21 15.95 14.80
N GLY A 827 -7.75 17.01 14.19
CA GLY A 827 -7.07 18.31 14.01
C GLY A 827 -7.07 19.19 15.26
N ASP A 828 -8.02 19.01 16.18
CA ASP A 828 -8.16 19.86 17.36
C ASP A 828 -8.24 19.04 18.67
N ILE A 829 -7.32 19.35 19.60
CA ILE A 829 -7.41 19.12 21.06
C ILE A 829 -7.62 17.66 21.53
N TYR A 830 -6.57 16.84 21.60
CA TYR A 830 -6.42 15.81 22.66
C TYR A 830 -4.94 15.52 22.96
N THR A 831 -4.27 16.45 23.64
CA THR A 831 -2.88 16.28 24.14
C THR A 831 -2.77 15.32 25.34
N ASN A 832 -3.85 14.65 25.74
CA ASN A 832 -3.91 13.64 26.81
C ASN A 832 -4.70 12.38 26.40
N ALA A 833 -4.61 11.93 25.15
CA ALA A 833 -5.31 10.71 24.73
C ALA A 833 -4.70 9.47 25.41
N SER A 834 -5.37 8.96 26.44
CA SER A 834 -5.01 7.71 27.08
C SER A 834 -5.24 6.52 26.12
N PRO A 835 -4.38 5.48 26.15
CA PRO A 835 -4.56 4.30 25.32
C PRO A 835 -5.88 3.59 25.66
N THR A 836 -6.51 2.94 24.67
CA THR A 836 -7.72 2.13 24.89
C THR A 836 -7.49 1.14 26.02
N LYS A 837 -8.33 1.17 27.06
CA LYS A 837 -8.33 0.13 28.08
C LYS A 837 -8.97 -1.12 27.50
N LEU A 838 -8.26 -2.24 27.54
CA LEU A 838 -8.82 -3.54 27.19
C LEU A 838 -9.59 -4.10 28.39
N ALA A 839 -10.44 -5.10 28.13
CA ALA A 839 -11.03 -5.90 29.19
C ALA A 839 -9.94 -6.53 30.08
N LYS A 840 -10.22 -6.67 31.38
CA LYS A 840 -9.26 -7.18 32.37
C LYS A 840 -8.80 -8.59 32.00
N GLY A 841 -7.48 -8.83 32.03
CA GLY A 841 -6.90 -10.13 31.67
C GLY A 841 -6.68 -10.37 30.17
N PHE A 842 -7.11 -9.44 29.30
CA PHE A 842 -6.91 -9.54 27.85
C PHE A 842 -5.62 -8.84 27.43
N LYS A 843 -4.97 -9.38 26.39
CA LYS A 843 -3.75 -8.84 25.79
C LYS A 843 -3.94 -8.72 24.28
N THR A 844 -3.27 -7.74 23.68
CA THR A 844 -3.19 -7.60 22.24
C THR A 844 -1.73 -7.50 21.79
N VAL A 845 -1.42 -8.12 20.67
CA VAL A 845 -0.08 -8.07 20.05
C VAL A 845 0.03 -6.86 19.10
N TYR A 846 -1.08 -6.18 18.82
CA TYR A 846 -1.15 -5.06 17.89
C TYR A 846 -1.02 -3.73 18.63
N LYS A 847 -0.43 -2.75 17.95
CA LYS A 847 -0.25 -1.42 18.52
C LYS A 847 -1.62 -0.75 18.66
N SER A 848 -2.05 -0.48 19.89
CA SER A 848 -3.28 0.27 20.14
C SER A 848 -3.20 1.64 19.47
N LYS A 849 -4.23 1.96 18.69
CA LYS A 849 -4.41 3.29 18.09
C LYS A 849 -4.67 4.31 19.20
N ILE A 850 -4.08 5.51 19.11
CA ILE A 850 -4.16 6.57 20.13
C ILE A 850 -4.94 7.76 19.52
N GLY A 851 -5.86 8.36 20.29
CA GLY A 851 -6.67 9.51 19.87
C GLY A 851 -7.86 9.15 18.94
N GLY A 852 -8.74 10.11 18.68
CA GLY A 852 -9.96 9.88 17.88
C GLY A 852 -11.16 9.33 18.68
N LEU A 853 -12.35 9.40 18.09
CA LEU A 853 -13.61 8.94 18.68
C LEU A 853 -13.68 7.42 18.67
N ARG A 854 -14.08 6.82 19.79
CA ARG A 854 -14.11 5.37 20.04
C ARG A 854 -15.50 4.79 19.82
N PHE A 855 -15.60 3.47 19.90
CA PHE A 855 -16.88 2.77 19.75
C PHE A 855 -17.94 3.22 20.77
N GLY A 856 -17.58 3.47 22.03
CA GLY A 856 -18.51 4.00 23.03
C GLY A 856 -19.08 5.36 22.62
N ASP A 857 -18.23 6.27 22.13
CA ASP A 857 -18.62 7.60 21.66
C ASP A 857 -19.55 7.52 20.43
N LEU A 858 -19.25 6.61 19.49
CA LEU A 858 -20.12 6.35 18.33
C LEU A 858 -21.49 5.81 18.79
N LEU A 859 -21.49 4.83 19.68
CA LEU A 859 -22.70 4.15 20.13
C LEU A 859 -23.64 5.13 20.84
N GLU A 860 -23.09 6.02 21.66
CA GLU A 860 -23.83 7.11 22.28
C GLU A 860 -24.43 8.06 21.23
N LYS A 861 -23.60 8.58 20.31
CA LYS A 861 -24.06 9.51 19.27
C LYS A 861 -25.13 8.91 18.36
N VAL A 862 -25.02 7.63 18.01
CA VAL A 862 -26.01 6.92 17.19
C VAL A 862 -27.33 6.74 17.96
N ALA A 863 -27.26 6.43 19.26
CA ALA A 863 -28.44 6.32 20.11
C ALA A 863 -29.17 7.67 20.27
N ASP A 864 -28.46 8.79 20.22
CA ASP A 864 -29.03 10.14 20.30
C ASP A 864 -29.80 10.57 19.04
N VAL A 865 -29.57 9.95 17.88
CA VAL A 865 -30.24 10.33 16.62
C VAL A 865 -31.75 10.15 16.71
N ASN A 866 -32.19 9.01 17.25
CA ASN A 866 -33.61 8.73 17.47
C ASN A 866 -33.81 7.80 18.68
N PRO A 867 -34.36 8.29 19.80
CA PRO A 867 -34.69 7.48 20.98
C PRO A 867 -35.70 6.35 20.71
N GLU A 868 -36.50 6.45 19.65
CA GLU A 868 -37.48 5.43 19.23
C GLU A 868 -36.91 4.39 18.26
N MET A 869 -35.61 4.43 17.97
CA MET A 869 -34.93 3.47 17.10
C MET A 869 -34.01 2.55 17.90
N ARG A 870 -34.19 1.25 17.76
CA ARG A 870 -33.31 0.25 18.39
C ARG A 870 -31.94 0.21 17.73
N ILE A 871 -30.89 0.23 18.53
CA ILE A 871 -29.50 0.11 18.10
C ILE A 871 -28.94 -1.25 18.53
N ARG A 872 -28.44 -2.01 17.56
CA ARG A 872 -27.70 -3.25 17.77
C ARG A 872 -26.33 -3.17 17.13
N PHE A 873 -25.45 -4.08 17.51
CA PHE A 873 -24.18 -4.29 16.84
C PHE A 873 -23.80 -5.77 16.88
N THR A 874 -22.95 -6.20 15.94
CA THR A 874 -22.52 -7.60 15.83
C THR A 874 -21.04 -7.70 15.53
N SER A 875 -20.47 -8.91 15.65
CA SER A 875 -19.04 -9.18 15.47
C SER A 875 -18.08 -8.34 16.35
N PRO A 876 -18.38 -8.07 17.64
CA PRO A 876 -17.40 -7.47 18.53
C PRO A 876 -16.36 -8.52 18.99
N HIS A 877 -15.18 -8.06 19.39
CA HIS A 877 -14.17 -8.89 20.02
C HIS A 877 -14.24 -8.77 21.56
N PRO A 878 -14.20 -9.87 22.33
CA PRO A 878 -14.28 -9.84 23.81
C PRO A 878 -13.27 -8.89 24.49
N LYS A 879 -12.06 -8.79 23.94
CA LYS A 879 -11.00 -7.88 24.45
C LYS A 879 -11.39 -6.39 24.48
N ASP A 880 -12.30 -5.99 23.58
CA ASP A 880 -12.67 -4.59 23.33
C ASP A 880 -14.01 -4.25 24.02
N PHE A 881 -14.30 -4.86 25.18
CA PHE A 881 -15.41 -4.49 26.08
C PHE A 881 -14.90 -3.82 27.37
N PRO A 882 -14.43 -2.56 27.29
CA PRO A 882 -14.19 -1.77 28.48
C PRO A 882 -15.50 -1.35 29.15
N ASP A 883 -15.41 -0.98 30.43
CA ASP A 883 -16.54 -0.49 31.22
C ASP A 883 -17.31 0.64 30.52
N GLU A 884 -16.62 1.56 29.84
CA GLU A 884 -17.25 2.67 29.12
C GLU A 884 -18.35 2.22 28.14
N VAL A 885 -18.13 1.13 27.39
CA VAL A 885 -19.13 0.61 26.44
C VAL A 885 -20.32 0.01 27.20
N LEU A 886 -20.06 -0.73 28.28
CA LEU A 886 -21.11 -1.34 29.10
C LEU A 886 -21.97 -0.30 29.81
N HIS A 887 -21.38 0.80 30.28
CA HIS A 887 -22.12 1.91 30.89
C HIS A 887 -23.01 2.62 29.86
N VAL A 888 -22.53 2.83 28.64
CA VAL A 888 -23.35 3.41 27.55
C VAL A 888 -24.56 2.51 27.27
N ILE A 889 -24.36 1.20 27.11
CA ILE A 889 -25.45 0.23 26.92
C ILE A 889 -26.44 0.27 28.09
N LYS A 890 -25.96 0.39 29.33
CA LYS A 890 -26.82 0.47 30.52
C LYS A 890 -27.65 1.77 30.53
N SER A 891 -27.05 2.88 30.13
CA SER A 891 -27.63 4.23 30.25
C SER A 891 -28.68 4.57 29.19
N ARG A 892 -28.65 3.90 28.02
CA ARG A 892 -29.54 4.23 26.90
C ARG A 892 -30.53 3.09 26.63
N PRO A 893 -31.84 3.30 26.78
CA PRO A 893 -32.85 2.24 26.63
C PRO A 893 -33.03 1.74 25.19
N ASN A 894 -32.61 2.54 24.21
CA ASN A 894 -32.67 2.18 22.80
C ASN A 894 -31.45 1.40 22.31
N ILE A 895 -30.43 1.17 23.15
CA ILE A 895 -29.34 0.23 22.87
C ILE A 895 -29.71 -1.14 23.43
N CYS A 896 -29.84 -2.13 22.56
CA CYS A 896 -30.33 -3.43 22.98
C CYS A 896 -29.36 -4.20 23.87
N LYS A 897 -29.88 -4.87 24.91
CA LYS A 897 -29.11 -5.74 25.84
C LYS A 897 -28.80 -7.11 25.21
N ASN A 898 -28.27 -7.12 23.99
CA ASN A 898 -27.84 -8.31 23.27
C ASN A 898 -26.36 -8.20 22.90
N LEU A 899 -25.50 -8.96 23.57
CA LEU A 899 -24.07 -8.94 23.35
C LEU A 899 -23.59 -10.23 22.69
N HIS A 900 -22.98 -10.07 21.51
CA HIS A 900 -22.24 -11.15 20.88
C HIS A 900 -20.82 -11.20 21.45
N MET A 901 -20.39 -12.35 21.95
CA MET A 901 -19.13 -12.56 22.66
C MET A 901 -18.46 -13.81 22.11
N PRO A 902 -17.78 -13.75 20.97
CA PRO A 902 -17.24 -14.94 20.32
C PRO A 902 -16.06 -15.53 21.13
N ALA A 903 -16.32 -16.64 21.84
CA ALA A 903 -15.34 -17.33 22.67
C ALA A 903 -14.37 -18.14 21.81
N GLN A 904 -14.89 -18.76 20.74
CA GLN A 904 -14.22 -19.65 19.78
C GLN A 904 -13.88 -21.04 20.37
N SER A 905 -13.33 -21.11 21.58
CA SER A 905 -13.08 -22.34 22.33
C SER A 905 -13.21 -22.07 23.83
N GLY A 906 -13.46 -23.10 24.63
CA GLY A 906 -13.46 -22.99 26.10
C GLY A 906 -12.17 -23.43 26.78
N ASN A 907 -11.11 -23.76 26.04
CA ASN A 907 -9.84 -24.16 26.61
C ASN A 907 -8.73 -23.12 26.35
N SER A 908 -7.97 -22.77 27.39
CA SER A 908 -6.93 -21.74 27.33
C SER A 908 -5.78 -22.07 26.38
N ALA A 909 -5.37 -23.34 26.27
CA ALA A 909 -4.31 -23.77 25.35
C ALA A 909 -4.80 -23.69 23.89
N VAL A 910 -6.04 -24.11 23.61
CA VAL A 910 -6.65 -23.94 22.28
C VAL A 910 -6.77 -22.45 21.91
N LEU A 911 -7.22 -21.60 22.84
CA LEU A 911 -7.32 -20.14 22.65
C LEU A 911 -5.95 -19.49 22.34
N GLU A 912 -4.88 -19.99 22.96
CA GLU A 912 -3.51 -19.57 22.66
C GLU A 912 -3.09 -19.99 21.24
N ARG A 913 -3.34 -21.24 20.84
CA ARG A 913 -3.09 -21.71 19.46
C ARG A 913 -3.93 -20.94 18.42
N MET A 914 -5.12 -20.47 18.83
CA MET A 914 -6.00 -19.60 18.04
C MET A 914 -5.54 -18.12 17.99
N ARG A 915 -4.56 -17.72 18.83
CA ARG A 915 -4.11 -16.33 19.06
C ARG A 915 -5.22 -15.38 19.49
N ARG A 916 -6.02 -15.79 20.47
CA ARG A 916 -7.11 -14.97 21.01
C ARG A 916 -6.64 -13.90 22.01
N GLY A 917 -5.51 -14.12 22.69
CA GLY A 917 -4.91 -13.14 23.60
C GLY A 917 -5.57 -13.07 24.98
N TYR A 918 -6.31 -14.11 25.38
CA TYR A 918 -6.95 -14.25 26.69
C TYR A 918 -7.10 -15.74 27.06
N THR A 919 -7.34 -16.01 28.33
CA THR A 919 -7.60 -17.36 28.87
C THR A 919 -9.09 -17.59 29.10
N ARG A 920 -9.48 -18.85 29.29
CA ARG A 920 -10.85 -19.23 29.67
C ARG A 920 -11.33 -18.48 30.91
N GLU A 921 -10.48 -18.36 31.92
CA GLU A 921 -10.78 -17.73 33.21
C GLU A 921 -11.06 -16.23 33.03
N ALA A 922 -10.20 -15.54 32.27
CA ALA A 922 -10.42 -14.12 31.95
C ALA A 922 -11.72 -13.89 31.17
N TYR A 923 -12.10 -14.84 30.30
CA TYR A 923 -13.37 -14.78 29.59
C TYR A 923 -14.57 -14.96 30.53
N LEU A 924 -14.49 -15.91 31.48
CA LEU A 924 -15.52 -16.11 32.50
C LEU A 924 -15.67 -14.88 33.41
N GLU A 925 -14.56 -14.30 33.88
CA GLU A 925 -14.57 -13.06 34.66
C GLU A 925 -15.28 -11.91 33.91
N LEU A 926 -15.03 -11.78 32.61
CA LEU A 926 -15.70 -10.78 31.78
C LEU A 926 -17.21 -11.05 31.64
N VAL A 927 -17.61 -12.32 31.47
CA VAL A 927 -19.03 -12.70 31.42
C VAL A 927 -19.75 -12.36 32.73
N ASP A 928 -19.13 -12.69 33.86
CA ASP A 928 -19.70 -12.41 35.18
C ASP A 928 -19.81 -10.90 35.42
N HIS A 929 -18.79 -10.13 35.01
CA HIS A 929 -18.80 -8.67 35.07
C HIS A 929 -19.89 -8.04 34.20
N ILE A 930 -20.07 -8.53 32.97
CA ILE A 930 -21.14 -8.07 32.08
C ILE A 930 -22.51 -8.36 32.69
N ARG A 931 -22.73 -9.55 33.25
CA ARG A 931 -24.00 -9.91 33.91
C ARG A 931 -24.26 -9.11 35.17
N TYR A 932 -23.21 -8.77 35.92
CA TYR A 932 -23.32 -7.90 37.07
C TYR A 932 -23.79 -6.49 36.69
N LEU A 933 -23.23 -5.91 35.61
CA LEU A 933 -23.63 -4.58 35.13
C LEU A 933 -24.96 -4.58 34.36
N LEU A 934 -25.25 -5.66 33.63
CA LEU A 934 -26.42 -5.84 32.78
C LEU A 934 -27.11 -7.18 33.12
N PRO A 935 -27.95 -7.25 34.17
CA PRO A 935 -28.55 -8.51 34.66
C PRO A 935 -29.39 -9.26 33.61
N GLU A 936 -30.06 -8.53 32.72
CA GLU A 936 -30.96 -9.09 31.70
C GLU A 936 -30.29 -9.33 30.34
N VAL A 937 -28.96 -9.26 30.28
CA VAL A 937 -28.21 -9.37 29.02
C VAL A 937 -28.38 -10.74 28.35
N SER A 938 -28.70 -10.71 27.07
CA SER A 938 -28.68 -11.88 26.20
C SER A 938 -27.28 -12.05 25.61
N LEU A 939 -26.64 -13.18 25.92
CA LEU A 939 -25.30 -13.47 25.42
C LEU A 939 -25.39 -14.42 24.22
N SER A 940 -24.66 -14.06 23.16
CA SER A 940 -24.44 -14.96 22.03
C SER A 940 -22.95 -15.22 21.80
N SER A 941 -22.59 -16.33 21.16
CA SER A 941 -21.17 -16.67 20.95
C SER A 941 -20.96 -17.55 19.73
N ASP A 942 -19.72 -17.53 19.22
CA ASP A 942 -19.23 -18.41 18.17
C ASP A 942 -18.30 -19.46 18.78
N PHE A 943 -18.46 -20.72 18.38
CA PHE A 943 -17.57 -21.82 18.76
C PHE A 943 -17.10 -22.60 17.54
N ILE A 944 -15.82 -22.99 17.59
CA ILE A 944 -15.15 -23.82 16.60
C ILE A 944 -14.67 -25.09 17.32
N CYS A 945 -15.19 -26.26 16.92
CA CYS A 945 -14.70 -27.54 17.42
C CYS A 945 -13.75 -28.23 16.42
N GLY A 946 -12.80 -29.00 16.95
CA GLY A 946 -11.84 -29.77 16.18
C GLY A 946 -10.74 -28.91 15.57
N PHE A 947 -10.32 -27.86 16.26
CA PHE A 947 -9.14 -27.09 15.86
C PHE A 947 -7.88 -27.98 15.88
N CYS A 948 -6.83 -27.59 15.15
CA CYS A 948 -5.59 -28.36 15.06
C CYS A 948 -5.04 -28.74 16.46
N GLY A 949 -4.81 -30.04 16.67
CA GLY A 949 -4.32 -30.64 17.90
C GLY A 949 -5.33 -30.65 19.06
N GLU A 950 -6.63 -30.40 18.83
CA GLU A 950 -7.63 -30.36 19.91
C GLU A 950 -7.94 -31.75 20.49
N THR A 951 -7.59 -31.95 21.77
CA THR A 951 -7.85 -33.22 22.50
C THR A 951 -9.28 -33.31 23.03
N ASP A 952 -9.65 -34.49 23.53
CA ASP A 952 -10.99 -34.69 24.12
C ASP A 952 -11.16 -33.93 25.44
N GLU A 953 -10.10 -33.78 26.24
CA GLU A 953 -10.11 -32.96 27.46
C GLU A 953 -10.30 -31.47 27.12
N GLU A 954 -9.58 -30.96 26.12
CA GLU A 954 -9.71 -29.57 25.67
C GLU A 954 -11.12 -29.30 25.08
N PHE A 955 -11.74 -30.30 24.45
CA PHE A 955 -13.12 -30.21 23.99
C PHE A 955 -14.13 -30.28 25.14
N ALA A 956 -13.90 -31.13 26.15
CA ALA A 956 -14.74 -31.19 27.35
C ALA A 956 -14.76 -29.85 28.11
N ASP A 957 -13.63 -29.14 28.12
CA ASP A 957 -13.57 -27.75 28.59
C ASP A 957 -14.50 -26.83 27.78
N THR A 958 -14.55 -26.96 26.46
CA THR A 958 -15.47 -26.16 25.64
C THR A 958 -16.93 -26.40 26.02
N ILE A 959 -17.33 -27.65 26.24
CA ILE A 959 -18.68 -28.00 26.71
C ILE A 959 -18.95 -27.39 28.09
N SER A 960 -18.04 -27.56 29.05
CA SER A 960 -18.25 -27.02 30.40
C SER A 960 -18.32 -25.49 30.41
N LEU A 961 -17.61 -24.79 29.52
CA LEU A 961 -17.76 -23.33 29.36
C LEU A 961 -19.18 -22.97 28.90
N MET A 962 -19.74 -23.72 27.94
CA MET A 962 -21.12 -23.49 27.45
C MET A 962 -22.16 -23.73 28.56
N GLU A 963 -21.94 -24.71 29.44
CA GLU A 963 -22.82 -25.03 30.57
C GLU A 963 -22.78 -23.97 31.68
N LEU A 964 -21.58 -23.41 31.94
CA LEU A 964 -21.38 -22.33 32.92
C LEU A 964 -21.97 -21.02 32.41
N VAL A 965 -21.59 -20.62 31.19
CA VAL A 965 -22.02 -19.34 30.63
C VAL A 965 -23.48 -19.37 30.23
N LYS A 966 -24.02 -20.45 29.66
CA LYS A 966 -25.43 -20.54 29.19
C LYS A 966 -25.78 -19.43 28.20
N TYR A 967 -25.43 -19.64 26.93
CA TYR A 967 -25.71 -18.69 25.86
C TYR A 967 -27.16 -18.75 25.38
N ASN A 968 -27.77 -17.59 25.12
CA ASN A 968 -29.09 -17.47 24.50
C ASN A 968 -29.05 -17.85 23.03
N THR A 969 -27.93 -17.58 22.35
CA THR A 969 -27.71 -17.94 20.94
C THR A 969 -26.27 -18.38 20.74
N ALA A 970 -26.04 -19.51 20.07
CA ALA A 970 -24.68 -19.96 19.76
C ALA A 970 -24.57 -20.35 18.28
N TYR A 971 -23.51 -19.87 17.62
CA TYR A 971 -23.14 -20.28 16.28
C TYR A 971 -21.99 -21.28 16.38
N LEU A 972 -22.29 -22.52 16.00
CA LEU A 972 -21.41 -23.66 16.24
C LEU A 972 -20.91 -24.18 14.89
N PHE A 973 -19.59 -24.31 14.76
CA PHE A 973 -18.95 -24.71 13.51
C PHE A 973 -17.88 -25.78 13.74
N PRO A 974 -17.76 -26.78 12.86
CA PRO A 974 -16.57 -27.59 12.80
C PRO A 974 -15.42 -26.78 12.18
N TYR A 975 -14.19 -26.98 12.66
CA TYR A 975 -13.01 -26.33 12.11
C TYR A 975 -12.76 -26.77 10.67
N SER A 976 -12.58 -25.79 9.80
CA SER A 976 -12.29 -25.96 8.38
C SER A 976 -11.03 -25.16 8.04
N MET A 977 -9.95 -25.88 7.72
CA MET A 977 -8.66 -25.27 7.40
C MET A 977 -8.72 -24.49 6.09
N ARG A 978 -8.05 -23.33 6.04
CA ARG A 978 -8.05 -22.45 4.86
C ARG A 978 -6.65 -22.04 4.47
N GLU A 979 -6.40 -22.08 3.16
CA GLU A 979 -5.17 -21.57 2.56
C GLU A 979 -4.85 -20.13 3.02
N LYS A 980 -3.56 -19.79 3.02
CA LYS A 980 -3.00 -18.51 3.48
C LYS A 980 -3.16 -18.18 4.97
N THR A 981 -4.03 -18.85 5.73
CA THR A 981 -4.15 -18.63 7.19
C THR A 981 -2.88 -19.05 7.93
N ALA A 982 -2.66 -18.51 9.13
CA ALA A 982 -1.50 -18.90 9.94
C ALA A 982 -1.59 -20.37 10.37
N ALA A 983 -2.80 -20.87 10.61
CA ALA A 983 -3.03 -22.27 10.95
C ALA A 983 -2.62 -23.20 9.81
N HIS A 984 -3.02 -22.91 8.56
CA HIS A 984 -2.59 -23.69 7.38
C HIS A 984 -1.07 -23.72 7.17
N ARG A 985 -0.35 -22.69 7.60
CA ARG A 985 1.12 -22.62 7.42
C ARG A 985 1.91 -23.28 8.55
N ARG A 986 1.31 -23.45 9.74
CA ARG A 986 2.03 -23.79 10.98
C ARG A 986 1.52 -25.04 11.68
N TYR A 987 0.27 -25.42 11.45
CA TYR A 987 -0.36 -26.58 12.07
C TYR A 987 -0.82 -27.56 10.99
N SER A 988 -0.92 -28.82 11.38
CA SER A 988 -1.59 -29.86 10.58
C SER A 988 -3.04 -29.96 11.02
N ASP A 989 -3.98 -30.16 10.09
CA ASP A 989 -5.37 -30.48 10.43
C ASP A 989 -5.48 -31.98 10.75
N ASP A 990 -5.18 -32.33 12.00
CA ASP A 990 -5.00 -33.69 12.50
C ASP A 990 -6.24 -34.28 13.19
N VAL A 991 -7.28 -33.48 13.42
CA VAL A 991 -8.55 -33.97 13.98
C VAL A 991 -9.45 -34.55 12.87
N PRO A 992 -9.85 -35.83 12.92
CA PRO A 992 -10.68 -36.43 11.87
C PRO A 992 -12.06 -35.78 11.72
N ALA A 993 -12.57 -35.69 10.49
CA ALA A 993 -13.86 -35.07 10.19
C ALA A 993 -15.04 -35.69 10.96
N GLU A 994 -15.02 -37.01 11.17
CA GLU A 994 -16.03 -37.73 11.96
C GLU A 994 -16.05 -37.28 13.43
N ILE A 995 -14.88 -37.01 14.01
CA ILE A 995 -14.75 -36.49 15.38
C ILE A 995 -15.26 -35.04 15.44
N LYS A 996 -14.91 -34.20 14.45
CA LYS A 996 -15.43 -32.82 14.36
C LYS A 996 -16.97 -32.81 14.33
N GLN A 997 -17.57 -33.72 13.57
CA GLN A 997 -19.03 -33.82 13.46
C GLN A 997 -19.68 -34.30 14.77
N LYS A 998 -19.12 -35.32 15.43
CA LYS A 998 -19.58 -35.77 16.76
C LYS A 998 -19.51 -34.66 17.80
N ARG A 999 -18.39 -33.91 17.84
CA ARG A 999 -18.19 -32.77 18.73
C ARG A 999 -19.22 -31.64 18.46
N LEU A 1000 -19.48 -31.34 17.19
CA LEU A 1000 -20.50 -30.37 16.79
C LEU A 1000 -21.90 -30.76 17.29
N GLU A 1001 -22.28 -32.02 17.15
CA GLU A 1001 -23.57 -32.54 17.63
C GLU A 1001 -23.71 -32.42 19.16
N MET A 1002 -22.63 -32.72 19.90
CA MET A 1002 -22.59 -32.53 21.35
C MET A 1002 -22.78 -31.06 21.74
N MET A 1003 -22.05 -30.13 21.11
CA MET A 1003 -22.22 -28.70 21.37
C MET A 1003 -23.65 -28.22 21.06
N ILE A 1004 -24.24 -28.67 19.93
CA ILE A 1004 -25.61 -28.32 19.54
C ILE A 1004 -26.61 -28.79 20.60
N LYS A 1005 -26.44 -30.01 21.11
CA LYS A 1005 -27.30 -30.57 22.17
C LYS A 1005 -27.20 -29.73 23.45
N THR A 1006 -25.98 -29.50 23.95
CA THR A 1006 -25.74 -28.70 25.16
C THR A 1006 -26.32 -27.30 25.03
N TYR A 1007 -26.06 -26.60 23.92
CA TYR A 1007 -26.62 -25.28 23.65
C TYR A 1007 -28.15 -25.29 23.68
N ARG A 1008 -28.81 -26.19 22.93
CA ARG A 1008 -30.27 -26.22 22.82
C ARG A 1008 -30.95 -26.46 24.17
N THR A 1009 -30.38 -27.34 25.00
CA THR A 1009 -30.88 -27.62 26.35
C THR A 1009 -30.86 -26.37 27.23
N HIS A 1010 -29.76 -25.61 27.23
CA HIS A 1010 -29.66 -24.38 28.03
C HIS A 1010 -30.49 -23.24 27.45
N ALA A 1011 -30.50 -23.04 26.13
CA ALA A 1011 -31.31 -22.02 25.47
C ALA A 1011 -32.82 -22.23 25.74
N GLU A 1012 -33.29 -23.48 25.72
CA GLU A 1012 -34.67 -23.79 26.08
C GLU A 1012 -34.97 -23.45 27.54
N ARG A 1013 -34.06 -23.78 28.47
CA ARG A 1013 -34.23 -23.45 29.89
C ARG A 1013 -34.31 -21.94 30.12
N LEU A 1014 -33.43 -21.17 29.47
CA LEU A 1014 -33.43 -19.71 29.53
C LEU A 1014 -34.73 -19.12 28.97
N ASN A 1015 -35.16 -19.60 27.80
CA ASN A 1015 -36.38 -19.10 27.17
C ASN A 1015 -37.64 -19.49 27.95
N ARG A 1016 -37.68 -20.69 28.56
CA ARG A 1016 -38.79 -21.10 29.44
C ARG A 1016 -38.88 -20.23 30.70
N ALA A 1017 -37.75 -19.75 31.22
CA ALA A 1017 -37.75 -18.82 32.36
C ALA A 1017 -38.39 -17.47 32.03
N GLN A 1018 -38.52 -17.11 30.74
CA GLN A 1018 -39.19 -15.88 30.29
C GLN A 1018 -40.73 -16.00 30.27
N ILE A 1019 -41.29 -17.20 30.43
CA ILE A 1019 -42.75 -17.38 30.47
C ILE A 1019 -43.32 -16.59 31.66
N GLY A 1020 -44.41 -15.85 31.40
CA GLY A 1020 -45.06 -14.96 32.36
C GLY A 1020 -44.57 -13.51 32.32
N HIS A 1021 -43.39 -13.24 31.76
CA HIS A 1021 -42.83 -11.89 31.70
C HIS A 1021 -43.46 -11.07 30.57
N LEU A 1022 -43.57 -9.75 30.80
CA LEU A 1022 -43.96 -8.77 29.79
C LEU A 1022 -42.72 -8.30 29.04
N GLN A 1023 -42.76 -8.33 27.71
CA GLN A 1023 -41.62 -7.93 26.88
C GLN A 1023 -42.05 -7.02 25.74
N LEU A 1024 -41.25 -6.00 25.47
CA LEU A 1024 -41.44 -5.11 24.33
C LEU A 1024 -40.95 -5.77 23.03
N VAL A 1025 -41.86 -5.96 22.08
CA VAL A 1025 -41.60 -6.62 20.79
C VAL A 1025 -41.78 -5.63 19.65
N LEU A 1026 -40.78 -5.54 18.76
CA LEU A 1026 -40.89 -4.85 17.48
C LEU A 1026 -41.41 -5.84 16.45
N ILE A 1027 -42.58 -5.58 15.87
CA ILE A 1027 -43.19 -6.43 14.85
C ILE A 1027 -42.46 -6.24 13.51
N GLU A 1028 -41.98 -7.35 12.91
CA GLU A 1028 -41.25 -7.34 11.63
C GLU A 1028 -42.16 -7.69 10.44
N GLY A 1029 -43.17 -8.55 10.67
CA GLY A 1029 -44.12 -8.98 9.63
C GLY A 1029 -44.72 -10.35 9.90
N HIS A 1030 -45.29 -10.99 8.87
CA HIS A 1030 -45.91 -12.30 9.03
C HIS A 1030 -44.90 -13.42 9.31
N SER A 1031 -45.32 -14.40 10.13
CA SER A 1031 -44.55 -15.60 10.37
C SER A 1031 -44.40 -16.43 9.09
N LYS A 1032 -43.17 -16.91 8.81
CA LYS A 1032 -42.90 -17.79 7.66
C LYS A 1032 -43.75 -19.07 7.65
N ARG A 1033 -44.26 -19.50 8.81
CA ARG A 1033 -45.03 -20.74 8.97
C ARG A 1033 -46.54 -20.54 8.93
N SER A 1034 -47.03 -19.32 9.16
CA SER A 1034 -48.47 -19.02 9.15
C SER A 1034 -48.73 -17.55 8.87
N ARG A 1035 -49.68 -17.26 7.97
CA ARG A 1035 -50.15 -15.90 7.71
C ARG A 1035 -51.03 -15.34 8.84
N SER A 1036 -51.65 -16.19 9.67
CA SER A 1036 -52.47 -15.76 10.82
C SER A 1036 -51.65 -15.31 12.03
N GLN A 1037 -50.32 -15.39 11.96
CA GLN A 1037 -49.41 -15.01 13.03
C GLN A 1037 -48.39 -14.00 12.52
N LEU A 1038 -48.04 -13.05 13.39
CA LEU A 1038 -46.96 -12.11 13.18
C LEU A 1038 -45.71 -12.58 13.94
N ALA A 1039 -44.56 -12.17 13.44
CA ALA A 1039 -43.26 -12.38 14.04
C ALA A 1039 -42.58 -11.04 14.30
N GLY A 1040 -42.00 -10.91 15.48
CA GLY A 1040 -41.20 -9.77 15.88
C GLY A 1040 -40.00 -10.19 16.71
N ARG A 1041 -39.21 -9.22 17.17
CA ARG A 1041 -38.09 -9.46 18.09
C ARG A 1041 -38.15 -8.58 19.32
N ASN A 1042 -37.74 -9.14 20.44
CA ASN A 1042 -37.57 -8.41 21.70
C ASN A 1042 -36.19 -7.74 21.79
N ASP A 1043 -35.93 -7.06 22.90
CA ASP A 1043 -34.65 -6.41 23.16
C ASP A 1043 -33.44 -7.38 23.11
N GLN A 1044 -33.64 -8.61 23.57
CA GLN A 1044 -32.63 -9.68 23.60
C GLN A 1044 -32.35 -10.34 22.23
N ASN A 1045 -32.95 -9.83 21.14
CA ASN A 1045 -32.90 -10.38 19.78
C ASN A 1045 -33.54 -11.78 19.65
N ILE A 1046 -34.43 -12.15 20.58
CA ILE A 1046 -35.18 -13.40 20.54
C ILE A 1046 -36.45 -13.20 19.72
N LYS A 1047 -36.73 -14.16 18.84
CA LYS A 1047 -37.94 -14.14 18.01
C LYS A 1047 -39.18 -14.41 18.86
N VAL A 1048 -40.18 -13.54 18.75
CA VAL A 1048 -41.48 -13.67 19.40
C VAL A 1048 -42.57 -13.80 18.33
N ILE A 1049 -43.42 -14.82 18.46
CA ILE A 1049 -44.59 -15.04 17.59
C ILE A 1049 -45.85 -14.65 18.34
N VAL A 1050 -46.68 -13.83 17.71
CA VAL A 1050 -47.96 -13.34 18.24
C VAL A 1050 -49.10 -13.57 17.23
N PRO A 1051 -50.34 -13.75 17.68
CA PRO A 1051 -51.51 -13.76 16.78
C PRO A 1051 -51.71 -12.39 16.10
N THR A 1052 -52.35 -12.41 14.93
CA THR A 1052 -52.87 -11.20 14.26
C THR A 1052 -54.15 -10.71 14.98
N GLY A 1053 -54.42 -9.41 14.93
CA GLY A 1053 -55.65 -8.81 15.48
C GLY A 1053 -55.45 -7.38 15.98
N GLU A 1054 -56.55 -6.75 16.39
CA GLU A 1054 -56.56 -5.43 17.02
C GLU A 1054 -56.08 -5.51 18.47
N VAL A 1055 -55.25 -4.55 18.84
CA VAL A 1055 -54.70 -4.44 20.18
C VAL A 1055 -54.92 -3.00 20.66
N PRO A 1056 -55.32 -2.77 21.92
CA PRO A 1056 -55.60 -1.42 22.40
C PRO A 1056 -54.35 -0.53 22.35
N GLN A 1057 -54.56 0.75 22.07
CA GLN A 1057 -53.54 1.77 22.32
C GLN A 1057 -53.54 2.13 23.81
N LYS A 1058 -52.35 2.38 24.36
CA LYS A 1058 -52.17 2.72 25.78
C LYS A 1058 -52.98 3.96 26.22
N ASP A 1059 -53.21 4.89 25.31
CA ASP A 1059 -53.98 6.14 25.52
C ASP A 1059 -55.50 5.92 25.67
N GLY A 1060 -55.99 4.68 25.63
CA GLY A 1060 -57.42 4.36 25.75
C GLY A 1060 -58.26 4.63 24.49
N ARG A 1061 -57.62 4.92 23.35
CA ARG A 1061 -58.28 5.07 22.03
C ARG A 1061 -58.56 3.71 21.38
N ASN A 1062 -59.42 3.71 20.34
CA ASN A 1062 -59.82 2.53 19.56
C ASN A 1062 -58.64 1.59 19.24
N GLY A 1063 -58.90 0.28 19.22
CA GLY A 1063 -57.91 -0.74 18.90
C GLY A 1063 -57.22 -0.48 17.56
N LYS A 1064 -55.89 -0.67 17.53
CA LYS A 1064 -55.09 -0.58 16.31
C LYS A 1064 -54.65 -1.98 15.92
N ASP A 1065 -54.88 -2.36 14.66
CA ASP A 1065 -54.33 -3.59 14.09
C ASP A 1065 -52.80 -3.63 14.19
N LEU A 1066 -52.28 -4.82 14.51
CA LEU A 1066 -50.84 -5.06 14.55
C LEU A 1066 -50.22 -5.03 13.15
N GLY A 1067 -49.30 -4.10 12.91
CA GLY A 1067 -48.55 -3.98 11.67
C GLY A 1067 -47.04 -4.08 11.85
N PRO A 1068 -46.27 -4.30 10.76
CA PRO A 1068 -44.83 -4.14 10.76
C PRO A 1068 -44.42 -2.74 11.22
N GLY A 1069 -43.45 -2.65 12.13
CA GLY A 1069 -42.93 -1.39 12.67
C GLY A 1069 -43.56 -0.97 14.00
N ASP A 1070 -44.59 -1.68 14.46
CA ASP A 1070 -45.22 -1.42 15.74
C ASP A 1070 -44.41 -2.00 16.91
N TYR A 1071 -44.34 -1.22 18.00
CA TYR A 1071 -43.84 -1.65 19.30
C TYR A 1071 -45.01 -2.08 20.17
N VAL A 1072 -44.97 -3.33 20.62
CA VAL A 1072 -46.09 -3.98 21.30
C VAL A 1072 -45.60 -4.67 22.55
N VAL A 1073 -46.29 -4.47 23.67
CA VAL A 1073 -46.02 -5.24 24.88
C VAL A 1073 -46.69 -6.59 24.77
N VAL A 1074 -45.90 -7.66 24.90
CA VAL A 1074 -46.35 -9.04 24.73
C VAL A 1074 -46.09 -9.80 26.03
N GLN A 1075 -47.11 -10.48 26.54
CA GLN A 1075 -46.94 -11.43 27.63
C GLN A 1075 -46.54 -12.79 27.07
N ILE A 1076 -45.36 -13.29 27.46
CA ILE A 1076 -44.84 -14.57 26.99
C ILE A 1076 -45.59 -15.72 27.67
N ASN A 1077 -46.16 -16.64 26.90
CA ASN A 1077 -46.93 -17.78 27.43
C ASN A 1077 -46.35 -19.15 27.06
N ALA A 1078 -45.51 -19.22 26.02
CA ALA A 1078 -44.82 -20.45 25.65
C ALA A 1078 -43.44 -20.15 25.07
N ALA A 1079 -42.53 -21.11 25.22
CA ALA A 1079 -41.15 -20.97 24.79
C ALA A 1079 -40.61 -22.27 24.18
N THR A 1080 -39.72 -22.13 23.21
CA THR A 1080 -38.89 -23.20 22.67
C THR A 1080 -37.42 -22.76 22.75
N SER A 1081 -36.47 -23.62 22.36
CA SER A 1081 -35.04 -23.25 22.30
C SER A 1081 -34.71 -22.11 21.32
N GLN A 1082 -35.63 -21.71 20.43
CA GLN A 1082 -35.37 -20.71 19.38
C GLN A 1082 -36.37 -19.56 19.32
N VAL A 1083 -37.58 -19.75 19.84
CA VAL A 1083 -38.71 -18.84 19.65
C VAL A 1083 -39.57 -18.79 20.91
N LEU A 1084 -40.03 -17.58 21.24
CA LEU A 1084 -41.06 -17.32 22.24
C LEU A 1084 -42.41 -17.13 21.55
N LYS A 1085 -43.50 -17.48 22.24
CA LYS A 1085 -44.86 -17.16 21.85
C LYS A 1085 -45.51 -16.37 22.97
N GLY A 1086 -46.36 -15.43 22.59
CA GLY A 1086 -47.05 -14.61 23.57
C GLY A 1086 -48.32 -13.98 23.04
N ILE A 1087 -49.03 -13.32 23.95
CA ILE A 1087 -50.27 -12.61 23.69
C ILE A 1087 -49.95 -11.11 23.70
N PRO A 1088 -50.25 -10.38 22.61
CA PRO A 1088 -50.04 -8.93 22.57
C PRO A 1088 -51.08 -8.23 23.45
N LEU A 1089 -50.65 -7.26 24.26
CA LEU A 1089 -51.48 -6.57 25.24
C LEU A 1089 -51.87 -5.16 24.80
N TYR A 1090 -50.89 -4.31 24.46
CA TYR A 1090 -51.11 -2.92 24.03
C TYR A 1090 -49.97 -2.40 23.17
N HIS A 1091 -50.26 -1.41 22.32
CA HIS A 1091 -49.26 -0.61 21.60
C HIS A 1091 -48.57 0.39 22.53
N THR A 1092 -47.26 0.56 22.38
CA THR A 1092 -46.46 1.54 23.14
C THR A 1092 -45.34 2.10 22.26
N THR A 1093 -44.61 3.08 22.75
CA THR A 1093 -43.32 3.50 22.19
C THR A 1093 -42.18 2.84 22.97
N LEU A 1094 -40.96 2.89 22.43
CA LEU A 1094 -39.78 2.35 23.12
C LEU A 1094 -39.46 3.18 24.37
N VAL A 1095 -39.55 4.50 24.29
CA VAL A 1095 -39.31 5.41 25.41
C VAL A 1095 -40.37 5.23 26.50
N ASP A 1096 -41.65 5.19 26.16
CA ASP A 1096 -42.73 5.09 27.16
C ASP A 1096 -42.68 3.78 27.96
N TYR A 1097 -42.27 2.68 27.32
CA TYR A 1097 -42.12 1.38 28.01
C TYR A 1097 -41.03 1.42 29.09
N HIS A 1098 -39.93 2.13 28.84
CA HIS A 1098 -38.81 2.23 29.77
C HIS A 1098 -38.99 3.34 30.82
N LEU A 1099 -39.78 4.38 30.53
CA LEU A 1099 -40.15 5.40 31.53
C LEU A 1099 -41.07 4.85 32.63
N GLU A 1100 -41.88 3.84 32.30
CA GLU A 1100 -42.88 3.27 33.21
C GLU A 1100 -42.49 1.96 33.88
N SER A 1101 -41.43 1.30 33.40
CA SER A 1101 -40.86 0.15 34.09
C SER A 1101 -40.18 0.69 35.35
N PRO A 1102 -40.70 0.46 36.56
CA PRO A 1102 -40.01 0.92 37.76
C PRO A 1102 -38.67 0.20 37.78
N SER A 1103 -37.58 0.95 37.70
CA SER A 1103 -36.28 0.42 38.09
C SER A 1103 -36.36 0.12 39.57
N GLU A 1104 -36.75 -1.11 39.93
CA GLU A 1104 -36.16 -1.71 41.13
C GLU A 1104 -34.65 -1.54 40.96
N PHE A 1105 -33.99 -0.89 41.92
CA PHE A 1105 -32.57 -0.44 41.91
C PHE A 1105 -32.28 0.97 41.38
N ASP A 1106 -32.80 2.02 42.05
CA ASP A 1106 -31.99 3.22 42.30
C ASP A 1106 -32.41 3.98 43.58
N GLU A 1107 -32.14 3.40 44.74
CA GLU A 1107 -31.97 4.16 46.00
C GLU A 1107 -30.47 4.17 46.32
N THR A 1108 -29.66 5.05 45.73
CA THR A 1108 -28.37 5.52 46.29
C THR A 1108 -27.63 6.53 45.40
N CYS A 1109 -28.31 7.54 44.84
CA CYS A 1109 -27.57 8.69 44.28
C CYS A 1109 -28.34 10.01 44.40
N GLY A 1110 -28.59 10.41 45.65
CA GLY A 1110 -29.26 11.66 45.98
C GLY A 1110 -28.47 12.50 46.97
N PHE A 1111 -27.17 12.71 46.77
CA PHE A 1111 -26.39 13.75 47.47
C PHE A 1111 -25.14 14.06 46.66
N TYR A 1112 -25.16 15.17 45.90
CA TYR A 1112 -24.03 16.07 45.55
C TYR A 1112 -24.41 16.87 44.30
N SER A 1113 -25.27 17.87 44.47
CA SER A 1113 -25.38 19.01 43.55
C SER A 1113 -25.89 20.25 44.32
N MET A 1114 -25.09 20.69 45.30
CA MET A 1114 -25.01 22.08 45.73
C MET A 1114 -23.62 22.31 46.33
N MET A 1115 -22.66 22.63 45.47
CA MET A 1115 -21.51 23.53 45.70
C MET A 1115 -20.74 23.75 44.41
#